data_AF-A0A7C0ULU3-F1
#
_entry.id   AF-A0A7C0ULU3-F1
#
_cell.length_a   1.000
_cell.length_b   1.000
_cell.length_c   1.000
_cell.angle_alpha   90.00
_cell.angle_beta   90.00
_cell.angle_gamma   90.00
#
_symmetry.space_group_name_H-M   'P 1'
#
loop_
_entity.id
_entity.type
_entity.pdbx_description
1 polymer ?
#
loop_
_entity_poly.entity_id
_entity_poly.type
_entity_poly.pdbx_seq_one_letter_code
_entity_poly.pdbx_strand_id
1 'polypeptide(L)'
;MNSSIKSFTIIELLIVLGVISILSAIAVVVLNPAELLKQGRDSTRIQDIRGIDTAINLGRAINPSLLDNTSSSIVYISLPDTDSDGLCDEYTSLPSLKTPWEYRCVASSTPLHNVDGTGWIPIDFTAIAGGSNISTLPIDPKNEESNNRYYTYSLISSDTFSLSSELKSQKYLNQVAVKDGGNSTSTFETAPIAWTTTTGSTTFTWDGSVSTSWDDGSNWDQGTVPGITDNAIIPDVVNDPVLASATTINDLTIQSAGALNLAGYGFTVSGTFSNDGTLKLYGSEAVSLTMDTDSGLVKYTGSGTYTSLAAGNSYSTVEFSGSGTWTLNNNLSATDNFLVSGGTINTNDYNITANGNFTVSSSTLNAGATIITVGGSWDSSLGTFEQDTSTVIMTGTNKTITPVAATGWSSTQFYNLTIASGATITTDTTFNIGTFTGGATTISGTLTISNGTRVNTHNAVASNIITINSSGEIAGLGTFNIYDFNGGFHLTNNGVISVSTFKYTFAWATSGIITATTYGGNLIITQQVSDWTDTAIVTRASGDTTSNLVVNGTLTILPLATDANLLTVDNSTNNIDVVAQNLLVGDSSDNTRYGKLICGSANYDINGDTIIYNGSSNNEINADTSNWTVSGNWTNNDTFTADSSVITFDGAGTSVITGNTTFNNLTNITAGKQLTFTAGSNQTIGGTLTLTGTSGNEINLRSSSASTYNLTFPNGPQTVNYVDVQYSNALTNTITANNSIDGGNNNANWLFP
;
A
#
# COMPACT_ATOMS: atom_id res chain seq x y z
N MET A 1 28.72 81.94 -7.56
CA MET A 1 28.21 80.55 -7.64
C MET A 1 29.31 79.70 -8.25
N ASN A 2 30.14 79.03 -7.45
CA ASN A 2 31.12 78.08 -7.98
C ASN A 2 30.56 76.67 -7.76
N SER A 3 30.15 76.04 -8.85
CA SER A 3 29.74 74.64 -8.87
C SER A 3 30.98 73.77 -8.67
N SER A 4 31.06 73.08 -7.53
CA SER A 4 32.09 72.07 -7.28
C SER A 4 31.82 70.87 -8.17
N ILE A 5 32.64 70.70 -9.21
CA ILE A 5 32.61 69.50 -10.05
C ILE A 5 33.16 68.36 -9.19
N LYS A 6 32.28 67.46 -8.74
CA LYS A 6 32.66 66.25 -8.03
C LYS A 6 33.42 65.33 -9.00
N SER A 7 34.72 65.21 -8.80
CA SER A 7 35.55 64.24 -9.52
C SER A 7 35.44 62.85 -8.89
N PHE A 8 35.35 61.81 -9.71
CA PHE A 8 35.32 60.42 -9.26
C PHE A 8 36.63 60.02 -8.56
N THR A 9 36.52 59.22 -7.51
CA THR A 9 37.69 58.64 -6.84
C THR A 9 38.24 57.45 -7.64
N ILE A 10 39.55 57.19 -7.54
CA ILE A 10 40.20 56.08 -8.24
C ILE A 10 39.60 54.72 -7.84
N ILE A 11 39.16 54.57 -6.58
CA ILE A 11 38.52 53.33 -6.10
C ILE A 11 37.14 53.13 -6.74
N GLU A 12 36.34 54.18 -6.92
CA GLU A 12 35.04 54.10 -7.61
C GLU A 12 35.22 53.70 -9.07
N LEU A 13 36.24 54.23 -9.76
CA LEU A 13 36.52 53.86 -11.15
C LEU A 13 36.94 52.39 -11.29
N LEU A 14 37.76 51.88 -10.37
CA LEU A 14 38.19 50.47 -10.36
C LEU A 14 37.03 49.51 -10.07
N ILE A 15 36.15 49.86 -9.14
CA ILE A 15 34.96 49.06 -8.83
C ILE A 15 34.02 49.03 -10.04
N VAL A 16 33.78 50.18 -10.69
CA VAL A 16 32.92 50.25 -11.88
C VAL A 16 33.49 49.42 -13.04
N LEU A 17 34.80 49.50 -13.30
CA LEU A 17 35.43 48.69 -14.34
C LEU A 17 35.42 47.19 -14.02
N GLY A 18 35.55 46.82 -12.75
CA GLY A 18 35.41 45.43 -12.30
C GLY A 18 33.98 44.89 -12.45
N VAL A 19 32.98 45.70 -12.14
CA VAL A 19 31.56 45.30 -12.33
C VAL A 19 31.22 45.21 -13.82
N ILE A 20 31.67 46.16 -14.64
CA ILE A 20 31.42 46.15 -16.10
C ILE A 20 32.08 44.94 -16.77
N SER A 21 33.29 44.53 -16.36
CA SER A 21 33.95 43.36 -16.95
C SER A 21 33.23 42.05 -16.62
N ILE A 22 32.75 41.89 -15.38
CA ILE A 22 31.95 40.73 -14.95
C ILE A 22 30.60 40.71 -15.68
N LEU A 23 29.88 41.85 -15.72
CA LEU A 23 28.61 41.96 -16.43
C LEU A 23 28.78 41.72 -17.94
N SER A 24 29.88 42.16 -18.55
CA SER A 24 30.16 41.92 -19.97
C SER A 24 30.49 40.45 -20.25
N ALA A 25 31.25 39.79 -19.37
CA ALA A 25 31.53 38.36 -19.49
C ALA A 25 30.25 37.51 -19.33
N ILE A 26 29.41 37.83 -18.35
CA ILE A 26 28.11 37.18 -18.16
C ILE A 26 27.20 37.48 -19.36
N ALA A 27 27.15 38.71 -19.86
CA ALA A 27 26.35 39.08 -21.01
C ALA A 27 26.76 38.32 -22.29
N VAL A 28 28.05 38.07 -22.52
CA VAL A 28 28.53 37.29 -23.69
C VAL A 28 28.22 35.80 -23.53
N VAL A 29 28.27 35.26 -22.30
CA VAL A 29 27.90 33.86 -22.02
C VAL A 29 26.38 33.65 -22.14
N VAL A 30 25.58 34.63 -21.73
CA VAL A 30 24.10 34.59 -21.80
C VAL A 30 23.60 34.91 -23.21
N LEU A 31 24.19 35.91 -23.89
CA LEU A 31 23.87 36.32 -25.25
C LEU A 31 24.89 35.70 -26.21
N ASN A 32 24.79 34.40 -26.49
CA ASN A 32 25.64 33.72 -27.47
C ASN A 32 25.58 34.46 -28.84
N PRO A 33 26.58 35.29 -29.21
CA PRO A 33 26.44 36.21 -30.35
C PRO A 33 26.43 35.47 -31.69
N ALA A 34 27.15 34.34 -31.75
CA ALA A 34 27.14 33.45 -32.90
C ALA A 34 25.74 32.87 -33.13
N GLU A 35 25.03 32.55 -32.05
CA GLU A 35 23.66 32.04 -32.10
C GLU A 35 22.65 33.13 -32.51
N LEU A 36 22.79 34.36 -32.02
CA LEU A 36 21.95 35.48 -32.47
C LEU A 36 22.16 35.78 -33.96
N LEU A 37 23.39 35.70 -34.46
CA LEU A 37 23.67 35.84 -35.89
C LEU A 37 23.09 34.68 -36.72
N LYS A 38 23.08 33.45 -36.19
CA LYS A 38 22.39 32.32 -36.83
C LYS A 38 20.87 32.54 -36.86
N GLN A 39 20.27 33.01 -35.76
CA GLN A 39 18.84 33.33 -35.69
C GLN A 39 18.47 34.42 -36.70
N GLY A 40 19.28 35.47 -36.85
CA GLY A 40 19.04 36.51 -37.86
C GLY A 40 19.02 35.96 -39.28
N ARG A 41 19.97 35.07 -39.62
CA ARG A 41 20.02 34.43 -40.94
C ARG A 41 18.87 33.46 -41.16
N ASP A 42 18.58 32.58 -40.20
CA ASP A 42 17.47 31.62 -40.29
C ASP A 42 16.11 32.33 -40.41
N SER A 43 15.93 33.44 -39.68
CA SER A 43 14.74 34.28 -39.83
C SER A 43 14.60 34.82 -41.25
N THR A 44 15.71 35.15 -41.92
CA THR A 44 15.72 35.61 -43.31
C THR A 44 15.37 34.45 -44.24
N ARG A 45 15.99 33.27 -44.08
CA ARG A 45 15.68 32.05 -44.87
C ARG A 45 14.20 31.68 -44.81
N ILE A 46 13.61 31.68 -43.61
CA ILE A 46 12.19 31.39 -43.42
C ILE A 46 11.31 32.42 -44.15
N GLN A 47 11.67 33.71 -44.08
CA GLN A 47 10.95 34.77 -44.78
C GLN A 47 11.07 34.65 -46.30
N ASP A 48 12.26 34.32 -46.81
CA ASP A 48 12.53 34.09 -48.23
C ASP A 48 11.68 32.94 -48.77
N ILE A 49 11.73 31.77 -48.11
CA ILE A 49 10.96 30.58 -48.50
C ILE A 49 9.45 30.86 -48.45
N ARG A 50 8.93 31.51 -47.41
CA ARG A 50 7.52 31.91 -47.33
C ARG A 50 7.12 32.91 -48.40
N GLY A 51 8.03 33.83 -48.75
CA GLY A 51 7.83 34.81 -49.81
C GLY A 51 7.65 34.15 -51.18
N ILE A 52 8.50 33.17 -51.49
CA ILE A 52 8.38 32.35 -52.71
C ILE A 52 7.11 31.50 -52.67
N ASP A 53 6.83 30.81 -51.56
CA ASP A 53 5.65 29.96 -51.41
C ASP A 53 4.36 30.75 -51.65
N THR A 54 4.27 31.95 -51.07
CA THR A 54 3.15 32.88 -51.29
C THR A 54 3.06 33.31 -52.76
N ALA A 55 4.19 33.62 -53.41
CA ALA A 55 4.23 34.01 -54.81
C ALA A 55 3.73 32.91 -55.75
N ILE A 56 4.17 31.67 -55.51
CA ILE A 56 3.74 30.50 -56.29
C ILE A 56 2.26 30.22 -56.06
N ASN A 57 1.80 30.18 -54.81
CA ASN A 57 0.40 29.86 -54.48
C ASN A 57 -0.57 30.93 -55.01
N LEU A 58 -0.25 32.22 -54.86
CA LEU A 58 -1.05 33.31 -55.44
C LEU A 58 -0.99 33.28 -56.97
N GLY A 59 0.20 33.08 -57.53
CA GLY A 59 0.42 33.04 -58.97
C GLY A 59 -0.37 31.93 -59.65
N ARG A 60 -0.41 30.72 -59.06
CA ARG A 60 -1.18 29.58 -59.58
C ARG A 60 -2.69 29.77 -59.49
N ALA A 61 -3.17 30.51 -58.49
CA ALA A 61 -4.58 30.89 -58.41
C ALA A 61 -5.01 31.81 -59.56
N ILE A 62 -4.07 32.58 -60.12
CA ILE A 62 -4.31 33.53 -61.23
C ILE A 62 -3.99 32.90 -62.59
N ASN A 63 -2.89 32.16 -62.68
CA ASN A 63 -2.40 31.47 -63.87
C ASN A 63 -2.21 29.97 -63.56
N PRO A 64 -3.20 29.10 -63.86
CA PRO A 64 -3.11 27.67 -63.57
C PRO A 64 -1.93 26.95 -64.23
N SER A 65 -1.40 27.48 -65.35
CA SER A 65 -0.25 26.92 -66.06
C SER A 65 1.10 27.48 -65.59
N LEU A 66 1.15 28.16 -64.43
CA LEU A 66 2.38 28.79 -63.93
C LEU A 66 3.51 27.78 -63.66
N LEU A 67 3.17 26.52 -63.40
CA LEU A 67 4.14 25.46 -63.10
C LEU A 67 4.50 24.59 -64.33
N ASP A 68 3.97 24.87 -65.52
CA ASP A 68 4.16 24.00 -66.70
C ASP A 68 5.63 23.84 -67.13
N ASN A 69 6.49 24.79 -66.74
CA ASN A 69 7.93 24.75 -67.00
C ASN A 69 8.73 24.02 -65.91
N THR A 70 8.08 23.53 -64.84
CA THR A 70 8.72 22.74 -63.80
C THR A 70 8.39 21.26 -64.00
N SER A 71 9.38 20.39 -63.80
CA SER A 71 9.19 18.93 -63.97
C SER A 71 9.08 18.23 -62.61
N SER A 72 8.23 17.21 -62.52
CA SER A 72 8.24 16.31 -61.38
C SER A 72 9.56 15.55 -61.30
N SER A 73 9.98 15.17 -60.10
CA SER A 73 11.24 14.44 -59.86
C SER A 73 12.51 15.25 -60.15
N ILE A 74 12.43 16.58 -60.20
CA ILE A 74 13.61 17.46 -60.24
C ILE A 74 13.68 18.28 -58.95
N VAL A 75 14.87 18.38 -58.38
CA VAL A 75 15.20 19.28 -57.27
C VAL A 75 16.02 20.43 -57.82
N TYR A 76 15.39 21.60 -57.93
CA TYR A 76 16.06 22.82 -58.33
C TYR A 76 16.72 23.46 -57.10
N ILE A 77 18.01 23.76 -57.18
CA ILE A 77 18.77 24.32 -56.06
C ILE A 77 19.33 25.70 -56.39
N SER A 78 19.44 26.56 -55.38
CA SER A 78 19.93 27.93 -55.55
C SER A 78 21.44 28.06 -55.78
N LEU A 79 22.17 26.96 -56.01
CA LEU A 79 23.60 26.96 -56.30
C LEU A 79 23.85 27.16 -57.81
N PRO A 80 24.96 27.79 -58.22
CA PRO A 80 25.30 27.94 -59.63
C PRO A 80 25.85 26.63 -60.21
N ASP A 81 25.49 26.30 -61.44
CA ASP A 81 26.14 25.26 -62.23
C ASP A 81 27.45 25.82 -62.81
N THR A 82 28.57 25.23 -62.42
CA THR A 82 29.92 25.72 -62.69
C THR A 82 30.56 25.18 -63.97
N ASP A 83 30.01 24.12 -64.57
CA ASP A 83 30.50 23.53 -65.82
C ASP A 83 29.50 23.60 -66.99
N SER A 84 28.31 24.15 -66.73
CA SER A 84 27.26 24.54 -67.67
C SER A 84 26.57 23.38 -68.40
N ASP A 85 26.43 22.23 -67.75
CA ASP A 85 25.69 21.08 -68.30
C ASP A 85 24.23 20.99 -67.81
N GLY A 86 23.82 21.88 -66.89
CA GLY A 86 22.49 21.97 -66.29
C GLY A 86 22.25 20.98 -65.15
N LEU A 87 23.24 20.15 -64.80
CA LEU A 87 23.24 19.27 -63.64
C LEU A 87 23.91 19.99 -62.46
N CYS A 88 23.84 19.37 -61.29
CA CYS A 88 24.54 19.84 -60.08
C CYS A 88 25.48 18.77 -59.55
N ASP A 89 26.07 17.99 -60.45
CA ASP A 89 26.88 16.82 -60.09
C ASP A 89 28.32 17.18 -59.69
N GLU A 90 28.73 18.44 -59.85
CA GLU A 90 29.98 18.95 -59.28
C GLU A 90 29.96 19.02 -57.74
N TYR A 91 28.76 19.04 -57.15
CA TYR A 91 28.53 19.14 -55.71
C TYR A 91 28.43 17.74 -55.08
N THR A 92 29.56 17.26 -54.55
CA THR A 92 29.75 15.88 -54.09
C THR A 92 29.21 15.57 -52.68
N SER A 93 28.77 16.58 -51.94
CA SER A 93 28.19 16.53 -50.59
C SER A 93 26.71 16.89 -50.53
N LEU A 94 26.03 17.06 -51.69
CA LEU A 94 24.58 17.14 -51.73
C LEU A 94 23.93 15.85 -51.17
N PRO A 95 22.77 15.95 -50.50
CA PRO A 95 22.04 14.79 -50.01
C PRO A 95 21.76 13.77 -51.13
N SER A 96 21.92 12.49 -50.83
CA SER A 96 21.59 11.43 -51.79
C SER A 96 20.10 11.43 -52.13
N LEU A 97 19.78 11.41 -53.42
CA LEU A 97 18.42 11.45 -53.93
C LEU A 97 17.81 10.05 -54.07
N LYS A 98 16.52 9.92 -53.75
CA LYS A 98 15.72 8.74 -54.07
C LYS A 98 15.53 8.63 -55.58
N THR A 99 15.72 7.46 -56.20
CA THR A 99 15.37 7.25 -57.62
C THR A 99 13.86 7.51 -57.86
N PRO A 100 13.44 8.29 -58.90
CA PRO A 100 14.20 8.84 -60.03
C PRO A 100 14.55 10.34 -59.90
N TRP A 101 14.71 10.87 -58.69
CA TRP A 101 14.99 12.28 -58.49
C TRP A 101 16.39 12.68 -58.94
N GLU A 102 16.52 13.89 -59.50
CA GLU A 102 17.79 14.47 -59.92
C GLU A 102 17.89 15.96 -59.51
N TYR A 103 19.11 16.43 -59.25
CA TYR A 103 19.38 17.86 -59.03
C TYR A 103 19.49 18.63 -60.34
N ARG A 104 19.08 19.90 -60.33
CA ARG A 104 19.27 20.88 -61.41
C ARG A 104 19.63 22.25 -60.82
N CYS A 105 20.56 22.93 -61.48
CA CYS A 105 21.00 24.28 -61.14
C CYS A 105 21.21 25.07 -62.42
N VAL A 106 21.37 26.38 -62.26
CA VAL A 106 21.45 27.31 -63.39
C VAL A 106 22.91 27.65 -63.66
N ALA A 107 23.32 27.56 -64.92
CA ALA A 107 24.68 27.86 -65.35
C ALA A 107 25.16 29.21 -64.82
N SER A 108 26.39 29.28 -64.34
CA SER A 108 27.02 30.46 -63.72
C SER A 108 27.03 31.72 -64.58
N SER A 109 26.81 31.59 -65.89
CA SER A 109 26.65 32.68 -66.84
C SER A 109 25.25 33.34 -66.83
N THR A 110 24.26 32.72 -66.18
CA THR A 110 22.88 33.19 -66.04
C THR A 110 22.60 33.61 -64.58
N PRO A 111 21.95 34.77 -64.32
CA PRO A 111 21.70 35.18 -62.94
C PRO A 111 20.67 34.29 -62.22
N LEU A 112 21.08 33.68 -61.10
CA LEU A 112 20.21 32.87 -60.23
C LEU A 112 18.96 33.61 -59.73
N HIS A 113 19.08 34.94 -59.59
CA HIS A 113 18.06 35.83 -59.02
C HIS A 113 16.92 36.21 -59.97
N ASN A 114 16.99 35.82 -61.23
CA ASN A 114 15.98 36.17 -62.23
C ASN A 114 14.59 35.61 -61.85
N VAL A 115 13.53 36.34 -62.21
CA VAL A 115 12.14 36.00 -61.91
C VAL A 115 11.29 35.74 -63.16
N ASP A 116 11.92 35.75 -64.34
CA ASP A 116 11.32 35.57 -65.67
C ASP A 116 11.36 34.10 -66.16
N GLY A 117 11.59 33.16 -65.23
CA GLY A 117 11.71 31.73 -65.53
C GLY A 117 13.14 31.26 -65.85
N THR A 118 14.13 32.15 -65.94
CA THR A 118 15.54 31.76 -66.15
C THR A 118 16.37 31.71 -64.86
N GLY A 119 15.76 31.99 -63.71
CA GLY A 119 16.41 31.91 -62.39
C GLY A 119 16.47 30.48 -61.84
N TRP A 120 16.96 30.33 -60.60
CA TRP A 120 17.14 28.99 -59.99
C TRP A 120 15.84 28.21 -59.80
N ILE A 121 14.68 28.90 -59.80
CA ILE A 121 13.37 28.28 -59.93
C ILE A 121 12.85 28.57 -61.35
N PRO A 122 12.54 27.55 -62.17
CA PRO A 122 12.06 27.74 -63.55
C PRO A 122 10.56 28.07 -63.60
N ILE A 123 10.16 29.11 -62.86
CA ILE A 123 8.82 29.68 -62.87
C ILE A 123 8.93 31.14 -63.32
N ASP A 124 8.15 31.52 -64.32
CA ASP A 124 8.04 32.92 -64.77
C ASP A 124 7.05 33.68 -63.87
N PHE A 125 7.57 34.30 -62.81
CA PHE A 125 6.79 35.13 -61.90
C PHE A 125 6.36 36.45 -62.54
N THR A 126 6.95 36.87 -63.68
CA THR A 126 6.51 38.07 -64.41
C THR A 126 5.19 37.85 -65.15
N ALA A 127 4.84 36.59 -65.42
CA ALA A 127 3.57 36.19 -66.04
C ALA A 127 2.36 36.23 -65.08
N ILE A 128 2.55 36.57 -63.80
CA ILE A 128 1.46 36.69 -62.82
C ILE A 128 0.71 38.01 -63.04
N ALA A 129 -0.54 37.93 -63.51
CA ALA A 129 -1.37 39.11 -63.73
C ALA A 129 -1.65 39.86 -62.41
N GLY A 130 -1.28 41.15 -62.35
CA GLY A 130 -1.32 41.95 -61.12
C GLY A 130 0.04 42.07 -60.40
N GLY A 131 1.07 41.36 -60.87
CA GLY A 131 2.43 41.38 -60.34
C GLY A 131 2.69 40.31 -59.27
N SER A 132 3.96 39.94 -59.11
CA SER A 132 4.44 39.04 -58.06
C SER A 132 4.88 39.82 -56.82
N ASN A 133 4.76 39.23 -55.62
CA ASN A 133 5.32 39.79 -54.38
C ASN A 133 6.84 39.63 -54.26
N ILE A 134 7.48 39.00 -55.24
CA ILE A 134 8.94 38.88 -55.34
C ILE A 134 9.44 39.56 -56.62
N SER A 135 10.47 40.40 -56.49
CA SER A 135 11.14 41.09 -57.61
C SER A 135 12.51 40.50 -57.96
N THR A 136 13.01 39.59 -57.11
CA THR A 136 14.25 38.82 -57.29
C THR A 136 14.08 37.49 -56.56
N LEU A 137 14.55 36.37 -57.14
CA LEU A 137 14.65 35.12 -56.41
C LEU A 137 15.74 35.25 -55.32
N PRO A 138 15.42 34.98 -54.05
CA PRO A 138 16.41 35.03 -52.99
C PRO A 138 17.35 33.82 -53.09
N ILE A 139 18.58 33.99 -52.60
CA ILE A 139 19.56 32.91 -52.37
C ILE A 139 20.11 33.09 -50.96
N ASP A 140 20.66 32.02 -50.38
CA ASP A 140 21.33 32.14 -49.08
C ASP A 140 22.47 33.17 -49.15
N PRO A 141 22.65 34.06 -48.15
CA PRO A 141 23.72 35.07 -48.17
C PRO A 141 25.15 34.51 -48.36
N LYS A 142 25.38 33.23 -48.07
CA LYS A 142 26.64 32.54 -48.37
C LYS A 142 26.57 31.65 -49.60
N ASN A 143 25.39 31.09 -49.90
CA ASN A 143 25.12 30.21 -51.04
C ASN A 143 26.23 29.16 -51.29
N GLU A 144 26.38 28.21 -50.36
CA GLU A 144 27.47 27.22 -50.36
C GLU A 144 26.96 25.81 -50.00
N GLU A 145 27.51 24.80 -50.67
CA GLU A 145 27.15 23.39 -50.49
C GLU A 145 27.71 22.80 -49.18
N SER A 146 28.99 23.03 -48.87
CA SER A 146 29.71 22.46 -47.71
C SER A 146 29.05 22.63 -46.32
N ASN A 147 28.06 23.54 -46.20
CA ASN A 147 27.29 23.77 -44.98
C ASN A 147 25.78 23.76 -45.23
N ASN A 148 25.32 23.18 -46.34
CA ASN A 148 23.92 23.14 -46.77
C ASN A 148 23.24 24.51 -46.73
N ARG A 149 23.91 25.53 -47.28
CA ARG A 149 23.42 26.91 -47.34
C ARG A 149 22.94 27.20 -48.75
N TYR A 150 21.79 26.65 -49.09
CA TYR A 150 21.10 26.85 -50.36
C TYR A 150 19.60 26.62 -50.15
N TYR A 151 18.79 27.11 -51.08
CA TYR A 151 17.36 26.85 -51.13
C TYR A 151 17.07 25.75 -52.14
N THR A 152 16.02 24.98 -51.89
CA THR A 152 15.54 23.97 -52.81
C THR A 152 14.09 24.22 -53.19
N TYR A 153 13.74 23.90 -54.43
CA TYR A 153 12.38 23.84 -54.96
C TYR A 153 12.20 22.50 -55.66
N SER A 154 11.10 21.82 -55.38
CA SER A 154 10.79 20.52 -56.01
C SER A 154 9.30 20.41 -56.30
N LEU A 155 8.96 19.94 -57.49
CA LEU A 155 7.58 19.61 -57.84
C LEU A 155 7.31 18.13 -57.51
N ILE A 156 6.40 17.87 -56.58
CA ILE A 156 6.02 16.53 -56.10
C ILE A 156 4.93 15.94 -56.99
N SER A 157 3.95 16.75 -57.38
CA SER A 157 2.84 16.40 -58.28
C SER A 157 2.46 17.64 -59.11
N SER A 158 1.54 17.53 -60.08
CA SER A 158 1.09 18.67 -60.91
C SER A 158 0.72 19.91 -60.10
N ASP A 159 0.27 19.72 -58.85
CA ASP A 159 -0.21 20.80 -58.00
C ASP A 159 0.47 20.92 -56.64
N THR A 160 1.44 20.06 -56.34
CA THR A 160 2.13 20.03 -55.04
C THR A 160 3.61 20.27 -55.25
N PHE A 161 4.15 21.28 -54.59
CA PHE A 161 5.58 21.56 -54.57
C PHE A 161 6.08 21.67 -53.13
N SER A 162 7.38 21.52 -52.93
CA SER A 162 8.04 21.77 -51.65
C SER A 162 9.19 22.73 -51.87
N LEU A 163 9.27 23.74 -51.00
CA LEU A 163 10.42 24.61 -50.83
C LEU A 163 11.08 24.30 -49.50
N SER A 164 12.41 24.24 -49.47
CA SER A 164 13.12 24.02 -48.22
C SER A 164 14.49 24.69 -48.12
N SER A 165 14.95 24.85 -46.88
CA SER A 165 16.29 25.35 -46.54
C SER A 165 16.72 24.80 -45.17
N GLU A 166 18.00 24.44 -45.01
CA GLU A 166 18.50 24.01 -43.69
C GLU A 166 18.65 25.19 -42.72
N LEU A 167 18.14 25.03 -41.50
CA LEU A 167 18.25 25.99 -40.41
C LEU A 167 19.49 25.67 -39.55
N LYS A 168 20.11 26.67 -38.95
CA LYS A 168 21.39 26.50 -38.22
C LYS A 168 21.35 26.96 -36.76
N SER A 169 20.27 27.62 -36.34
CA SER A 169 20.04 28.10 -34.98
C SER A 169 19.18 27.11 -34.19
N GLN A 170 19.57 26.87 -32.94
CA GLN A 170 18.87 25.96 -32.05
C GLN A 170 17.42 26.41 -31.83
N LYS A 171 17.17 27.72 -31.78
CA LYS A 171 15.83 28.28 -31.63
C LYS A 171 14.91 27.84 -32.78
N TYR A 172 15.32 28.04 -34.03
CA TYR A 172 14.46 27.76 -35.18
C TYR A 172 14.40 26.27 -35.51
N LEU A 173 15.45 25.49 -35.22
CA LEU A 173 15.39 24.03 -35.24
C LEU A 173 14.30 23.52 -34.28
N ASN A 174 14.32 23.95 -33.02
CA ASN A 174 13.39 23.43 -32.00
C ASN A 174 11.97 24.02 -32.06
N GLN A 175 11.76 25.15 -32.74
CA GLN A 175 10.47 25.85 -32.75
C GLN A 175 9.79 25.89 -34.11
N VAL A 176 10.54 25.82 -35.21
CA VAL A 176 10.03 25.97 -36.58
C VAL A 176 10.20 24.67 -37.36
N ALA A 177 11.41 24.15 -37.53
CA ALA A 177 11.67 22.92 -38.30
C ALA A 177 10.82 21.73 -37.81
N VAL A 178 10.78 21.51 -36.49
CA VAL A 178 9.97 20.42 -35.90
C VAL A 178 8.45 20.63 -35.94
N LYS A 179 7.95 21.79 -36.40
CA LYS A 179 6.51 22.16 -36.38
C LYS A 179 5.96 22.62 -37.73
N ASP A 180 6.76 22.61 -38.79
CA ASP A 180 6.36 23.14 -40.09
C ASP A 180 5.53 22.16 -40.94
N GLY A 181 5.33 20.94 -40.45
CA GLY A 181 4.57 19.89 -41.15
C GLY A 181 5.40 19.14 -42.20
N GLY A 182 6.70 19.41 -42.28
CA GLY A 182 7.69 18.66 -43.05
C GLY A 182 8.11 17.34 -42.41
N ASN A 183 9.13 16.71 -42.99
CA ASN A 183 9.64 15.39 -42.57
C ASN A 183 11.10 15.42 -42.10
N SER A 184 11.74 16.59 -42.05
CA SER A 184 13.10 16.77 -41.56
C SER A 184 13.12 17.73 -40.37
N THR A 185 13.97 17.43 -39.39
CA THR A 185 14.08 18.23 -38.15
C THR A 185 15.14 19.32 -38.24
N SER A 186 15.91 19.37 -39.33
CA SER A 186 16.98 20.33 -39.56
C SER A 186 16.65 21.38 -40.62
N THR A 187 15.59 21.17 -41.39
CA THR A 187 15.17 22.06 -42.48
C THR A 187 13.91 22.82 -42.10
N PHE A 188 13.68 23.95 -42.75
CA PHE A 188 12.34 24.54 -42.82
C PHE A 188 11.72 24.08 -44.13
N GLU A 189 10.51 23.53 -44.08
CA GLU A 189 9.77 23.01 -45.21
C GLU A 189 8.40 23.70 -45.37
N THR A 190 7.98 23.92 -46.61
CA THR A 190 6.56 24.24 -46.91
C THR A 190 5.70 23.01 -47.11
N ALA A 191 6.32 21.86 -47.41
CA ALA A 191 5.70 20.53 -47.51
C ALA A 191 6.78 19.44 -47.37
N PRO A 192 6.43 18.19 -46.99
CA PRO A 192 7.39 17.10 -46.83
C PRO A 192 8.33 16.92 -48.04
N ILE A 193 9.62 16.74 -47.77
CA ILE A 193 10.65 16.51 -48.78
C ILE A 193 10.47 15.11 -49.38
N ALA A 194 10.07 15.04 -50.65
CA ALA A 194 9.76 13.78 -51.33
C ALA A 194 10.98 13.10 -52.00
N TRP A 195 12.10 13.81 -52.07
CA TRP A 195 13.30 13.42 -52.81
C TRP A 195 14.41 12.83 -51.93
N THR A 196 14.28 12.91 -50.61
CA THR A 196 15.16 12.21 -49.68
C THR A 196 14.68 10.78 -49.46
N THR A 197 15.61 9.88 -49.16
CA THR A 197 15.27 8.60 -48.53
C THR A 197 14.92 8.89 -47.08
N THR A 198 13.64 8.89 -46.71
CA THR A 198 13.25 8.71 -45.30
C THR A 198 13.85 7.38 -44.85
N THR A 199 14.97 7.41 -44.13
CA THR A 199 15.52 6.23 -43.48
C THR A 199 14.45 5.72 -42.52
N GLY A 200 13.96 4.51 -42.77
CA GLY A 200 13.18 3.78 -41.77
C GLY A 200 13.99 3.72 -40.47
N SER A 201 13.29 3.63 -39.35
CA SER A 201 13.94 3.44 -38.04
C SER A 201 14.95 2.30 -38.13
N THR A 202 16.20 2.57 -37.80
CA THR A 202 17.22 1.52 -37.69
C THR A 202 17.30 1.05 -36.24
N THR A 203 17.41 -0.25 -36.03
CA THR A 203 17.52 -0.82 -34.69
C THR A 203 18.97 -0.99 -34.31
N PHE A 204 19.35 -0.35 -33.20
CA PHE A 204 20.65 -0.45 -32.57
C PHE A 204 20.53 -1.37 -31.35
N THR A 205 21.47 -2.30 -31.22
CA THR A 205 21.57 -3.19 -30.06
C THR A 205 22.81 -2.83 -29.28
N TRP A 206 22.64 -2.56 -27.98
CA TRP A 206 23.75 -2.30 -27.07
C TRP A 206 24.55 -3.59 -26.84
N ASP A 207 25.87 -3.53 -27.07
CA ASP A 207 26.78 -4.64 -26.79
C ASP A 207 27.62 -4.41 -25.51
N GLY A 208 27.79 -3.16 -25.09
CA GLY A 208 28.55 -2.77 -23.89
C GLY A 208 30.01 -3.24 -23.89
N SER A 209 30.59 -3.48 -25.06
CA SER A 209 31.91 -4.14 -25.19
C SER A 209 33.08 -3.27 -24.75
N VAL A 210 32.92 -1.93 -24.76
CA VAL A 210 34.00 -0.97 -24.46
C VAL A 210 33.81 -0.29 -23.11
N SER A 211 32.61 0.24 -22.84
CA SER A 211 32.33 1.04 -21.65
C SER A 211 30.83 1.07 -21.32
N THR A 212 30.45 1.79 -20.26
CA THR A 212 29.04 2.07 -19.93
C THR A 212 28.50 3.32 -20.62
N SER A 213 29.30 4.07 -21.38
CA SER A 213 28.89 5.38 -21.92
C SER A 213 27.97 5.22 -23.12
N TRP A 214 26.70 5.65 -23.01
CA TRP A 214 25.73 5.64 -24.11
C TRP A 214 26.27 6.32 -25.38
N ASP A 215 27.00 7.41 -25.20
CA ASP A 215 27.53 8.27 -26.26
C ASP A 215 28.80 7.70 -26.93
N ASP A 216 29.29 6.53 -26.53
CA ASP A 216 30.37 5.81 -27.22
C ASP A 216 29.77 4.84 -28.24
N GLY A 217 29.80 5.23 -29.52
CA GLY A 217 29.28 4.45 -30.64
C GLY A 217 29.86 3.04 -30.75
N SER A 218 31.03 2.79 -30.15
CA SER A 218 31.67 1.47 -30.13
C SER A 218 30.96 0.46 -29.24
N ASN A 219 30.03 0.90 -28.39
CA ASN A 219 29.17 0.03 -27.57
C ASN A 219 27.88 -0.39 -28.27
N TRP A 220 27.68 0.02 -29.53
CA TRP A 220 26.51 -0.29 -30.34
C TRP A 220 26.91 -1.15 -31.53
N ASP A 221 26.06 -2.12 -31.87
CA ASP A 221 26.28 -3.05 -32.99
C ASP A 221 26.47 -2.36 -34.35
N GLN A 222 25.91 -1.17 -34.55
CA GLN A 222 26.09 -0.33 -35.74
C GLN A 222 27.36 0.55 -35.70
N GLY A 223 28.17 0.47 -34.63
CA GLY A 223 29.40 1.25 -34.46
C GLY A 223 29.20 2.76 -34.31
N THR A 224 27.96 3.21 -34.11
CA THR A 224 27.56 4.62 -33.97
C THR A 224 26.45 4.74 -32.91
N VAL A 225 26.23 5.95 -32.39
CA VAL A 225 25.20 6.20 -31.37
C VAL A 225 23.82 6.35 -32.04
N PRO A 226 22.75 5.73 -31.51
CA PRO A 226 21.39 5.86 -32.06
C PRO A 226 20.92 7.32 -32.12
N GLY A 227 20.29 7.69 -33.23
CA GLY A 227 19.67 8.99 -33.42
C GLY A 227 18.19 9.03 -33.00
N ILE A 228 17.56 10.20 -33.19
CA ILE A 228 16.18 10.45 -32.74
C ILE A 228 15.10 9.60 -33.44
N THR A 229 15.40 9.06 -34.62
CA THR A 229 14.50 8.18 -35.39
C THR A 229 14.76 6.70 -35.15
N ASP A 230 15.80 6.36 -34.39
CA ASP A 230 16.29 5.00 -34.27
C ASP A 230 15.72 4.29 -33.04
N ASN A 231 15.70 2.96 -33.11
CA ASN A 231 15.26 2.10 -32.04
C ASN A 231 16.46 1.58 -31.26
N ALA A 232 16.35 1.48 -29.93
CA ALA A 232 17.40 0.94 -29.07
C ALA A 232 16.95 -0.33 -28.37
N ILE A 233 17.81 -1.36 -28.37
CA ILE A 233 17.64 -2.60 -27.60
C ILE A 233 18.78 -2.71 -26.58
N ILE A 234 18.42 -2.87 -25.31
CA ILE A 234 19.36 -3.02 -24.19
C ILE A 234 19.26 -4.46 -23.63
N PRO A 235 20.17 -5.36 -24.00
CA PRO A 235 20.25 -6.71 -23.44
C PRO A 235 20.99 -6.75 -22.09
N ASP A 236 21.00 -7.92 -21.45
CA ASP A 236 21.87 -8.21 -20.29
C ASP A 236 23.32 -8.33 -20.77
N VAL A 237 24.14 -7.34 -20.40
CA VAL A 237 25.57 -7.28 -20.69
C VAL A 237 26.32 -6.79 -19.46
N VAL A 238 27.63 -7.01 -19.44
CA VAL A 238 28.48 -6.62 -18.30
C VAL A 238 28.46 -5.11 -18.03
N ASN A 239 28.50 -4.30 -19.09
CA ASN A 239 28.50 -2.85 -18.99
C ASN A 239 27.13 -2.30 -19.43
N ASP A 240 26.21 -2.17 -18.47
CA ASP A 240 24.93 -1.50 -18.69
C ASP A 240 25.13 -0.05 -19.17
N PRO A 241 24.32 0.45 -20.12
CA PRO A 241 24.39 1.83 -20.59
C PRO A 241 24.03 2.86 -19.51
N VAL A 242 24.80 3.95 -19.50
CA VAL A 242 24.63 5.14 -18.66
C VAL A 242 24.63 6.36 -19.57
N LEU A 243 23.60 7.20 -19.45
CA LEU A 243 23.54 8.46 -20.19
C LEU A 243 24.57 9.46 -19.65
N ALA A 244 25.20 10.20 -20.57
CA ALA A 244 26.06 11.34 -20.26
C ALA A 244 25.48 12.68 -20.76
N SER A 245 24.38 12.63 -21.51
CA SER A 245 23.68 13.79 -22.06
C SER A 245 22.19 13.46 -22.29
N ALA A 246 21.38 14.50 -22.53
CA ALA A 246 19.96 14.30 -22.81
C ALA A 246 19.78 13.55 -24.13
N THR A 247 18.98 12.49 -24.12
CA THR A 247 18.86 11.54 -25.25
C THR A 247 17.42 11.43 -25.73
N THR A 248 17.23 11.31 -27.04
CA THR A 248 15.92 11.07 -27.68
C THR A 248 16.08 9.96 -28.70
N ILE A 249 15.16 8.99 -28.68
CA ILE A 249 15.08 7.86 -29.62
C ILE A 249 13.63 7.59 -30.00
N ASN A 250 13.42 6.71 -30.98
CA ASN A 250 12.09 6.27 -31.39
C ASN A 250 11.53 5.21 -30.43
N ASP A 251 11.91 3.93 -30.56
CA ASP A 251 11.50 2.87 -29.63
C ASP A 251 12.65 2.47 -28.69
N LEU A 252 12.30 2.05 -27.47
CA LEU A 252 13.22 1.46 -26.51
C LEU A 252 12.71 0.09 -26.06
N THR A 253 13.57 -0.92 -26.13
CA THR A 253 13.36 -2.22 -25.48
C THR A 253 14.49 -2.50 -24.51
N ILE A 254 14.18 -2.64 -23.22
CA ILE A 254 15.12 -3.16 -22.22
C ILE A 254 14.75 -4.63 -21.98
N GLN A 255 15.63 -5.55 -22.36
CA GLN A 255 15.37 -6.98 -22.20
C GLN A 255 15.55 -7.43 -20.75
N SER A 256 15.06 -8.62 -20.43
CA SER A 256 15.26 -9.27 -19.14
C SER A 256 16.72 -9.18 -18.69
N ALA A 257 16.92 -8.74 -17.44
CA ALA A 257 18.21 -8.50 -16.78
C ALA A 257 19.09 -7.36 -17.36
N GLY A 258 18.78 -6.80 -18.53
CA GLY A 258 19.42 -5.56 -19.01
C GLY A 258 19.03 -4.34 -18.16
N ALA A 259 19.90 -3.33 -18.10
CA ALA A 259 19.54 -2.07 -17.42
C ALA A 259 20.01 -0.81 -18.15
N LEU A 260 19.17 0.22 -18.14
CA LEU A 260 19.53 1.57 -18.61
C LEU A 260 19.53 2.55 -17.44
N ASN A 261 20.62 3.29 -17.26
CA ASN A 261 20.73 4.34 -16.25
C ASN A 261 20.70 5.75 -16.87
N LEU A 262 19.67 6.52 -16.54
CA LEU A 262 19.52 7.90 -17.03
C LEU A 262 20.49 8.89 -16.36
N ALA A 263 21.01 8.55 -15.18
CA ALA A 263 22.04 9.31 -14.46
C ALA A 263 21.77 10.83 -14.31
N GLY A 264 20.51 11.25 -14.19
CA GLY A 264 20.13 12.65 -14.04
C GLY A 264 19.84 13.39 -15.35
N TYR A 265 20.01 12.75 -16.51
CA TYR A 265 19.77 13.37 -17.82
C TYR A 265 18.36 13.14 -18.34
N GLY A 266 17.84 14.11 -19.11
CA GLY A 266 16.53 14.00 -19.75
C GLY A 266 16.48 12.89 -20.80
N PHE A 267 15.35 12.21 -20.90
CA PHE A 267 15.18 11.07 -21.79
C PHE A 267 13.81 11.07 -22.46
N THR A 268 13.77 10.92 -23.78
CA THR A 268 12.53 10.88 -24.56
C THR A 268 12.48 9.63 -25.44
N VAL A 269 11.39 8.88 -25.33
CA VAL A 269 11.05 7.77 -26.24
C VAL A 269 9.78 8.18 -26.97
N SER A 270 9.90 8.40 -28.29
CA SER A 270 8.79 8.97 -29.10
C SER A 270 7.78 7.90 -29.53
N GLY A 271 8.23 6.65 -29.63
CA GLY A 271 7.45 5.48 -29.96
C GLY A 271 7.17 4.63 -28.72
N THR A 272 7.45 3.33 -28.84
CA THR A 272 7.13 2.33 -27.83
C THR A 272 8.27 2.17 -26.83
N PHE A 273 7.94 2.18 -25.54
CA PHE A 273 8.83 1.74 -24.47
C PHE A 273 8.36 0.37 -23.96
N SER A 274 9.25 -0.62 -23.99
CA SER A 274 9.04 -1.96 -23.42
C SER A 274 10.21 -2.29 -22.49
N ASN A 275 9.92 -2.81 -21.31
CA ASN A 275 10.89 -2.99 -20.25
C ASN A 275 10.67 -4.31 -19.50
N ASP A 276 11.38 -5.35 -19.91
CA ASP A 276 11.54 -6.59 -19.15
C ASP A 276 12.71 -6.52 -18.14
N GLY A 277 13.55 -5.48 -18.23
CA GLY A 277 14.74 -5.27 -17.42
C GLY A 277 14.58 -4.18 -16.36
N THR A 278 15.58 -3.28 -16.26
CA THR A 278 15.56 -2.17 -15.29
C THR A 278 15.84 -0.80 -15.93
N LEU A 279 14.92 0.15 -15.75
CA LEU A 279 15.18 1.58 -15.98
C LEU A 279 15.57 2.27 -14.66
N LYS A 280 16.79 2.82 -14.57
CA LYS A 280 17.31 3.52 -13.39
C LYS A 280 17.30 5.03 -13.63
N LEU A 281 16.84 5.80 -12.65
CA LEU A 281 16.79 7.26 -12.69
C LEU A 281 16.99 7.86 -11.30
N TYR A 282 17.48 9.09 -11.20
CA TYR A 282 17.64 9.80 -9.94
C TYR A 282 16.32 10.36 -9.41
N GLY A 283 15.53 10.97 -10.28
CA GLY A 283 14.25 11.62 -9.99
C GLY A 283 14.16 13.08 -10.46
N SER A 284 15.27 13.71 -10.87
CA SER A 284 15.30 15.10 -11.38
C SER A 284 15.23 15.19 -12.91
N GLU A 285 15.26 14.04 -13.59
CA GLU A 285 15.23 13.93 -15.04
C GLU A 285 13.92 14.48 -15.62
N ALA A 286 14.01 15.09 -16.81
CA ALA A 286 12.85 15.30 -17.66
C ALA A 286 12.64 14.04 -18.51
N VAL A 287 11.72 13.17 -18.08
CA VAL A 287 11.38 11.92 -18.79
C VAL A 287 10.07 12.10 -19.57
N SER A 288 10.09 11.76 -20.86
CA SER A 288 8.92 11.81 -21.73
C SER A 288 8.78 10.49 -22.49
N LEU A 289 7.96 9.59 -21.94
CA LEU A 289 7.62 8.31 -22.56
C LEU A 289 6.28 7.81 -22.02
N THR A 290 5.66 6.84 -22.70
CA THR A 290 4.53 6.09 -22.15
C THR A 290 5.09 4.93 -21.34
N MET A 291 4.82 4.89 -20.03
CA MET A 291 5.37 3.87 -19.15
C MET A 291 4.88 2.47 -19.53
N ASP A 292 5.82 1.53 -19.53
CA ASP A 292 5.50 0.11 -19.48
C ASP A 292 5.00 -0.26 -18.07
N THR A 293 3.83 -0.88 -18.02
CA THR A 293 3.17 -1.30 -16.77
C THR A 293 2.92 -2.80 -16.72
N ASP A 294 3.38 -3.55 -17.72
CA ASP A 294 3.22 -5.00 -17.77
C ASP A 294 4.43 -5.75 -17.17
N SER A 295 5.63 -5.19 -17.28
CA SER A 295 6.88 -5.87 -16.93
C SER A 295 7.99 -4.94 -16.42
N GLY A 296 9.03 -5.57 -15.88
CA GLY A 296 10.29 -4.94 -15.46
C GLY A 296 10.21 -3.99 -14.27
N LEU A 297 11.36 -3.39 -14.00
CA LEU A 297 11.61 -2.54 -12.84
C LEU A 297 11.90 -1.10 -13.26
N VAL A 298 11.25 -0.14 -12.60
CA VAL A 298 11.71 1.25 -12.54
C VAL A 298 12.34 1.52 -11.18
N LYS A 299 13.59 1.97 -11.18
CA LYS A 299 14.40 2.13 -9.97
C LYS A 299 14.86 3.58 -9.77
N TYR A 300 14.37 4.21 -8.71
CA TYR A 300 14.78 5.54 -8.26
C TYR A 300 16.01 5.48 -7.34
N THR A 301 17.14 6.04 -7.79
CA THR A 301 18.45 5.94 -7.12
C THR A 301 19.00 7.29 -6.61
N GLY A 302 18.26 8.38 -6.81
CA GLY A 302 18.72 9.73 -6.49
C GLY A 302 18.85 10.02 -5.00
N SER A 303 19.61 11.07 -4.68
CA SER A 303 19.89 11.52 -3.31
C SER A 303 19.26 12.88 -2.97
N GLY A 304 18.51 13.47 -3.90
CA GLY A 304 17.90 14.79 -3.75
C GLY A 304 16.51 14.76 -3.11
N THR A 305 15.84 15.91 -3.15
CA THR A 305 14.43 16.04 -2.81
C THR A 305 13.61 16.22 -4.08
N TYR A 306 12.64 15.34 -4.30
CA TYR A 306 11.83 15.28 -5.50
C TYR A 306 10.36 15.47 -5.12
N THR A 307 9.71 16.46 -5.72
CA THR A 307 8.30 16.81 -5.46
C THR A 307 7.32 16.08 -6.39
N SER A 308 7.83 15.22 -7.26
CA SER A 308 7.09 14.36 -8.18
C SER A 308 7.98 13.20 -8.63
N LEU A 309 7.37 12.20 -9.26
CA LEU A 309 8.07 11.07 -9.85
C LEU A 309 8.33 11.32 -11.34
N ALA A 310 9.60 11.36 -11.74
CA ALA A 310 9.98 11.75 -13.10
C ALA A 310 9.38 10.87 -14.21
N ALA A 311 9.19 9.57 -13.98
CA ALA A 311 8.59 8.62 -14.92
C ALA A 311 7.07 8.45 -14.74
N GLY A 312 6.39 9.35 -14.03
CA GLY A 312 4.96 9.25 -13.75
C GLY A 312 4.63 8.40 -12.51
N ASN A 313 3.43 7.81 -12.45
CA ASN A 313 2.94 7.15 -11.23
C ASN A 313 2.35 5.75 -11.49
N SER A 314 2.64 5.16 -12.65
CA SER A 314 2.14 3.84 -13.03
C SER A 314 3.30 2.97 -13.50
N TYR A 315 3.43 1.78 -12.91
CA TYR A 315 4.57 0.90 -13.07
C TYR A 315 4.14 -0.57 -13.09
N SER A 316 5.00 -1.45 -13.62
CA SER A 316 4.93 -2.87 -13.26
C SER A 316 5.45 -3.07 -11.84
N THR A 317 6.78 -2.98 -11.67
CA THR A 317 7.45 -2.88 -10.37
C THR A 317 8.16 -1.54 -10.23
N VAL A 318 8.09 -0.94 -9.04
CA VAL A 318 8.86 0.27 -8.69
C VAL A 318 9.68 0.07 -7.43
N GLU A 319 10.93 0.52 -7.45
CA GLU A 319 11.84 0.51 -6.30
C GLU A 319 12.42 1.91 -6.05
N PHE A 320 12.37 2.37 -4.80
CA PHE A 320 13.10 3.53 -4.32
C PHE A 320 14.29 3.06 -3.49
N SER A 321 15.50 3.19 -4.04
CA SER A 321 16.72 2.68 -3.42
C SER A 321 17.76 3.76 -3.12
N GLY A 322 17.58 4.97 -3.64
CA GLY A 322 18.48 6.09 -3.38
C GLY A 322 18.28 6.65 -1.97
N SER A 323 19.21 7.49 -1.52
CA SER A 323 19.13 8.15 -0.21
C SER A 323 18.23 9.40 -0.19
N GLY A 324 17.56 9.70 -1.31
CA GLY A 324 16.74 10.88 -1.50
C GLY A 324 15.39 10.84 -0.77
N THR A 325 14.60 11.88 -1.02
CA THR A 325 13.21 11.99 -0.57
C THR A 325 12.30 12.22 -1.76
N TRP A 326 11.36 11.32 -2.01
CA TRP A 326 10.35 11.47 -3.06
C TRP A 326 8.99 11.76 -2.44
N THR A 327 8.32 12.79 -2.94
CA THR A 327 6.97 13.16 -2.52
C THR A 327 6.02 12.89 -3.68
N LEU A 328 4.97 12.12 -3.42
CA LEU A 328 3.95 11.85 -4.43
C LEU A 328 3.12 13.12 -4.69
N ASN A 329 2.76 13.29 -5.96
CA ASN A 329 1.88 14.34 -6.47
C ASN A 329 0.63 13.77 -7.16
N ASN A 330 0.49 12.44 -7.17
CA ASN A 330 -0.63 11.70 -7.71
C ASN A 330 -0.63 10.27 -7.13
N ASN A 331 -1.77 9.57 -7.23
CA ASN A 331 -1.88 8.18 -6.81
C ASN A 331 -0.89 7.30 -7.58
N LEU A 332 -0.23 6.38 -6.88
CA LEU A 332 0.72 5.44 -7.44
C LEU A 332 0.09 4.07 -7.62
N SER A 333 0.33 3.45 -8.78
CA SER A 333 -0.07 2.07 -9.06
C SER A 333 1.12 1.25 -9.56
N ALA A 334 1.36 0.12 -8.91
CA ALA A 334 2.26 -0.94 -9.33
C ALA A 334 1.42 -2.20 -9.62
N THR A 335 1.49 -2.72 -10.84
CA THR A 335 0.77 -3.95 -11.22
C THR A 335 1.44 -5.20 -10.66
N ASP A 336 2.68 -5.08 -10.17
CA ASP A 336 3.40 -6.06 -9.38
C ASP A 336 3.93 -5.41 -8.08
N ASN A 337 5.24 -5.35 -7.84
CA ASN A 337 5.77 -5.02 -6.51
C ASN A 337 6.02 -3.52 -6.30
N PHE A 338 5.87 -3.07 -5.06
CA PHE A 338 6.30 -1.75 -4.58
C PHE A 338 7.37 -1.91 -3.51
N LEU A 339 8.55 -1.32 -3.74
CA LEU A 339 9.70 -1.45 -2.85
C LEU A 339 10.26 -0.10 -2.45
N VAL A 340 10.55 0.08 -1.17
CA VAL A 340 11.36 1.17 -0.65
C VAL A 340 12.55 0.54 0.07
N SER A 341 13.69 0.48 -0.60
CA SER A 341 14.94 -0.11 -0.09
C SER A 341 15.94 0.95 0.38
N GLY A 342 15.68 2.24 0.11
CA GLY A 342 16.48 3.38 0.58
C GLY A 342 15.68 4.68 0.62
N GLY A 343 16.18 5.65 1.38
CA GLY A 343 15.65 7.01 1.43
C GLY A 343 14.27 7.12 2.09
N THR A 344 13.51 8.14 1.68
CA THR A 344 12.19 8.46 2.25
C THR A 344 11.15 8.64 1.15
N ILE A 345 9.97 8.03 1.33
CA ILE A 345 8.78 8.31 0.52
C ILE A 345 7.74 9.05 1.36
N ASN A 346 7.35 10.23 0.89
CA ASN A 346 6.20 10.97 1.41
C ASN A 346 5.02 10.74 0.48
N THR A 347 4.00 10.06 0.98
CA THR A 347 2.78 9.78 0.20
C THR A 347 1.94 11.02 -0.07
N ASN A 348 2.00 12.04 0.81
CA ASN A 348 1.26 13.30 0.67
C ASN A 348 -0.25 13.04 0.43
N ASP A 349 -0.79 12.07 1.16
CA ASP A 349 -2.17 11.58 1.12
C ASP A 349 -2.64 10.98 -0.22
N TYR A 350 -1.71 10.73 -1.15
CA TYR A 350 -2.00 10.02 -2.39
C TYR A 350 -1.94 8.51 -2.20
N ASN A 351 -2.96 7.82 -2.70
CA ASN A 351 -3.12 6.38 -2.57
C ASN A 351 -2.02 5.61 -3.29
N ILE A 352 -1.63 4.47 -2.71
CA ILE A 352 -0.73 3.50 -3.33
C ILE A 352 -1.47 2.19 -3.54
N THR A 353 -1.41 1.64 -4.74
CA THR A 353 -1.87 0.27 -5.03
C THR A 353 -0.70 -0.56 -5.53
N ALA A 354 -0.39 -1.65 -4.83
CA ALA A 354 0.57 -2.66 -5.27
C ALA A 354 -0.17 -4.01 -5.36
N ASN A 355 -0.32 -4.56 -6.56
CA ASN A 355 -0.97 -5.87 -6.73
C ASN A 355 -0.05 -7.02 -6.27
N GLY A 356 1.26 -6.81 -6.32
CA GLY A 356 2.29 -7.68 -5.77
C GLY A 356 2.66 -7.29 -4.32
N ASN A 357 3.88 -7.63 -3.93
CA ASN A 357 4.38 -7.38 -2.57
C ASN A 357 4.64 -5.89 -2.33
N PHE A 358 4.45 -5.49 -1.07
CA PHE A 358 4.76 -4.16 -0.58
C PHE A 358 5.87 -4.26 0.46
N THR A 359 7.05 -3.74 0.15
CA THR A 359 8.24 -3.89 0.99
C THR A 359 8.85 -2.54 1.36
N VAL A 360 9.11 -2.34 2.65
CA VAL A 360 9.86 -1.22 3.21
C VAL A 360 11.06 -1.78 3.99
N SER A 361 12.27 -1.63 3.44
CA SER A 361 13.51 -2.16 3.99
C SER A 361 14.56 -1.05 4.10
N SER A 362 15.14 -0.89 5.30
CA SER A 362 16.21 0.10 5.60
C SER A 362 15.90 1.55 5.14
N SER A 363 14.62 1.92 5.14
CA SER A 363 14.08 3.15 4.56
C SER A 363 12.89 3.67 5.37
N THR A 364 12.35 4.83 4.99
CA THR A 364 11.17 5.43 5.63
C THR A 364 10.02 5.63 4.64
N LEU A 365 8.82 5.21 5.02
CA LEU A 365 7.57 5.54 4.32
C LEU A 365 6.67 6.37 5.25
N ASN A 366 6.41 7.62 4.88
CA ASN A 366 5.50 8.53 5.58
C ASN A 366 4.12 8.48 4.92
N ALA A 367 3.16 7.89 5.60
CA ALA A 367 1.87 7.51 5.02
C ALA A 367 0.79 8.60 5.08
N GLY A 368 0.85 9.56 6.02
CA GLY A 368 -0.22 10.55 6.18
C GLY A 368 -1.61 9.90 6.31
N ALA A 369 -2.59 10.38 5.57
CA ALA A 369 -3.95 9.83 5.47
C ALA A 369 -4.14 8.87 4.27
N THR A 370 -3.06 8.34 3.72
CA THR A 370 -3.07 7.51 2.50
C THR A 370 -3.81 6.19 2.66
N ILE A 371 -4.46 5.73 1.59
CA ILE A 371 -4.91 4.33 1.46
C ILE A 371 -3.86 3.54 0.68
N ILE A 372 -3.33 2.48 1.29
CA ILE A 372 -2.35 1.56 0.72
C ILE A 372 -3.04 0.21 0.48
N THR A 373 -3.22 -0.18 -0.78
CA THR A 373 -3.82 -1.48 -1.15
C THR A 373 -2.73 -2.44 -1.59
N VAL A 374 -2.70 -3.64 -1.01
CA VAL A 374 -1.66 -4.65 -1.21
C VAL A 374 -2.27 -6.00 -1.59
N GLY A 375 -1.99 -6.48 -2.80
CA GLY A 375 -2.39 -7.79 -3.30
C GLY A 375 -1.40 -8.91 -2.98
N GLY A 376 -0.14 -8.58 -2.70
CA GLY A 376 0.90 -9.49 -2.23
C GLY A 376 1.06 -9.50 -0.71
N SER A 377 2.27 -9.82 -0.26
CA SER A 377 2.64 -9.74 1.15
C SER A 377 3.08 -8.32 1.52
N TRP A 378 2.79 -7.92 2.76
CA TRP A 378 3.32 -6.72 3.39
C TRP A 378 4.57 -7.08 4.20
N ASP A 379 5.68 -6.39 3.96
CA ASP A 379 6.89 -6.50 4.77
C ASP A 379 7.45 -5.10 5.08
N SER A 380 7.41 -4.71 6.35
CA SER A 380 8.08 -3.51 6.86
C SER A 380 9.02 -3.83 8.03
N SER A 381 9.46 -5.09 8.12
CA SER A 381 10.25 -5.60 9.25
C SER A 381 11.63 -4.97 9.39
N LEU A 382 12.19 -4.45 8.29
CA LEU A 382 13.53 -3.86 8.24
C LEU A 382 13.52 -2.34 8.01
N GLY A 383 12.35 -1.72 7.90
CA GLY A 383 12.19 -0.29 7.62
C GLY A 383 11.31 0.42 8.64
N THR A 384 11.14 1.72 8.44
CA THR A 384 10.26 2.56 9.25
C THR A 384 9.01 2.89 8.44
N PHE A 385 7.85 2.42 8.91
CA PHE A 385 6.55 2.82 8.39
C PHE A 385 5.90 3.78 9.37
N GLU A 386 5.86 5.07 9.02
CA GLU A 386 5.16 6.10 9.78
C GLU A 386 3.72 6.15 9.30
N GLN A 387 2.87 5.37 9.97
CA GLN A 387 1.50 5.07 9.58
C GLN A 387 0.54 6.27 9.64
N ASP A 388 0.81 7.26 10.50
CA ASP A 388 -0.08 8.40 10.77
C ASP A 388 -1.58 7.99 10.87
N THR A 389 -2.45 8.45 9.96
CA THR A 389 -3.89 8.09 9.92
C THR A 389 -4.25 7.17 8.75
N SER A 390 -3.25 6.54 8.14
CA SER A 390 -3.37 5.74 6.92
C SER A 390 -4.21 4.47 7.10
N THR A 391 -4.62 3.92 5.95
CA THR A 391 -5.31 2.63 5.88
C THR A 391 -4.55 1.66 5.01
N VAL A 392 -4.14 0.53 5.59
CA VAL A 392 -3.59 -0.60 4.84
C VAL A 392 -4.70 -1.60 4.55
N ILE A 393 -4.87 -1.98 3.28
CA ILE A 393 -5.88 -2.94 2.81
C ILE A 393 -5.15 -4.12 2.15
N MET A 394 -5.24 -5.29 2.78
CA MET A 394 -4.74 -6.54 2.20
C MET A 394 -5.84 -7.22 1.38
N THR A 395 -5.57 -7.54 0.12
CA THR A 395 -6.53 -8.14 -0.82
C THR A 395 -6.14 -9.54 -1.29
N GLY A 396 -4.88 -9.95 -1.08
CA GLY A 396 -4.33 -11.21 -1.56
C GLY A 396 -4.76 -12.46 -0.79
N THR A 397 -4.67 -13.60 -1.48
CA THR A 397 -4.78 -14.94 -0.87
C THR A 397 -3.42 -15.53 -0.59
N ASN A 398 -3.28 -16.22 0.55
CA ASN A 398 -2.08 -16.89 1.03
C ASN A 398 -0.89 -15.92 1.13
N LYS A 399 -1.13 -14.74 1.70
CA LYS A 399 -0.14 -13.68 1.89
C LYS A 399 0.18 -13.46 3.35
N THR A 400 1.20 -12.67 3.61
CA THR A 400 1.70 -12.42 4.96
C THR A 400 1.73 -10.94 5.29
N ILE A 401 1.60 -10.63 6.58
CA ILE A 401 1.93 -9.33 7.16
C ILE A 401 3.11 -9.52 8.12
N THR A 402 4.22 -8.87 7.80
CA THR A 402 5.48 -8.91 8.56
C THR A 402 5.98 -7.49 8.83
N PRO A 403 5.41 -6.76 9.81
CA PRO A 403 5.90 -5.45 10.18
C PRO A 403 7.10 -5.54 11.12
N VAL A 404 7.68 -4.40 11.48
CA VAL A 404 8.59 -4.35 12.64
C VAL A 404 7.84 -4.84 13.89
N ALA A 405 8.45 -5.78 14.63
CA ALA A 405 7.82 -6.35 15.82
C ALA A 405 7.54 -5.25 16.86
N ALA A 406 6.38 -5.32 17.52
CA ALA A 406 6.05 -4.40 18.59
C ALA A 406 7.06 -4.52 19.75
N THR A 407 7.71 -3.41 20.11
CA THR A 407 8.67 -3.33 21.22
C THR A 407 8.04 -2.81 22.52
N GLY A 408 6.76 -2.42 22.46
CA GLY A 408 6.00 -1.98 23.62
C GLY A 408 4.55 -1.63 23.25
N TRP A 409 3.86 -1.00 24.19
CA TRP A 409 2.44 -0.66 24.09
C TRP A 409 2.19 0.55 23.19
N SER A 410 3.14 1.48 23.11
CA SER A 410 3.03 2.67 22.26
C SER A 410 3.50 2.46 20.81
N SER A 411 4.19 1.35 20.51
CA SER A 411 4.66 1.07 19.16
C SER A 411 3.49 0.62 18.30
N THR A 412 2.98 1.48 17.43
CA THR A 412 1.88 1.15 16.51
C THR A 412 2.45 0.83 15.14
N GLN A 413 2.10 -0.32 14.56
CA GLN A 413 2.56 -0.71 13.22
C GLN A 413 1.56 -0.35 12.13
N PHE A 414 0.27 -0.30 12.46
CA PHE A 414 -0.79 0.10 11.53
C PHE A 414 -1.77 1.03 12.24
N TYR A 415 -2.23 2.08 11.57
CA TYR A 415 -3.31 2.91 12.11
C TYR A 415 -4.66 2.25 11.83
N ASN A 416 -5.02 2.10 10.56
CA ASN A 416 -6.10 1.22 10.13
C ASN A 416 -5.56 0.00 9.36
N LEU A 417 -6.15 -1.17 9.63
CA LEU A 417 -5.88 -2.39 8.88
C LEU A 417 -7.19 -3.01 8.41
N THR A 418 -7.27 -3.31 7.11
CA THR A 418 -8.37 -4.04 6.51
C THR A 418 -7.87 -5.33 5.87
N ILE A 419 -8.50 -6.45 6.21
CA ILE A 419 -8.36 -7.72 5.50
C ILE A 419 -9.59 -7.86 4.62
N ALA A 420 -9.44 -7.65 3.31
CA ALA A 420 -10.56 -7.57 2.38
C ALA A 420 -11.28 -8.91 2.20
N SER A 421 -12.50 -8.88 1.67
CA SER A 421 -13.27 -10.10 1.40
C SER A 421 -12.51 -11.01 0.43
N GLY A 422 -12.44 -12.30 0.76
CA GLY A 422 -11.68 -13.31 0.01
C GLY A 422 -10.18 -13.32 0.25
N ALA A 423 -9.60 -12.34 0.96
CA ALA A 423 -8.18 -12.35 1.33
C ALA A 423 -7.90 -13.40 2.40
N THR A 424 -6.74 -14.05 2.35
CA THR A 424 -6.26 -14.97 3.39
C THR A 424 -4.84 -14.60 3.80
N ILE A 425 -4.71 -14.03 4.99
CA ILE A 425 -3.50 -13.37 5.46
C ILE A 425 -3.01 -14.03 6.75
N THR A 426 -1.73 -14.42 6.78
CA THR A 426 -1.08 -14.99 7.96
C THR A 426 -0.10 -14.00 8.57
N THR A 427 0.01 -13.99 9.91
CA THR A 427 1.06 -13.23 10.59
C THR A 427 1.81 -14.07 11.62
N ASP A 428 3.13 -14.07 11.48
CA ASP A 428 4.10 -14.69 12.38
C ASP A 428 4.79 -13.65 13.28
N THR A 429 4.31 -12.42 13.29
CA THR A 429 4.90 -11.31 14.06
C THR A 429 3.88 -10.75 15.03
N THR A 430 4.32 -10.40 16.23
CA THR A 430 3.47 -9.63 17.15
C THR A 430 3.48 -8.16 16.78
N PHE A 431 2.31 -7.58 16.53
CA PHE A 431 2.18 -6.18 16.17
C PHE A 431 0.90 -5.54 16.72
N ASN A 432 0.88 -4.21 16.68
CA ASN A 432 -0.21 -3.40 17.20
C ASN A 432 -0.90 -2.61 16.08
N ILE A 433 -2.23 -2.52 16.17
CA ILE A 433 -3.10 -1.73 15.29
C ILE A 433 -3.80 -0.65 16.12
N GLY A 434 -3.89 0.55 15.56
CA GLY A 434 -4.50 1.70 16.18
C GLY A 434 -3.64 2.35 17.26
N THR A 435 -3.96 3.59 17.56
CA THR A 435 -3.31 4.43 18.57
C THR A 435 -4.33 4.83 19.66
N PHE A 436 -3.87 5.60 20.65
CA PHE A 436 -4.74 6.20 21.65
C PHE A 436 -5.74 7.23 21.08
N THR A 437 -5.53 7.70 19.85
CA THR A 437 -6.33 8.77 19.25
C THR A 437 -7.25 8.29 18.14
N GLY A 438 -7.12 7.03 17.71
CA GLY A 438 -7.86 6.53 16.57
C GLY A 438 -7.36 5.18 16.05
N GLY A 439 -8.02 4.66 15.02
CA GLY A 439 -7.60 3.47 14.29
C GLY A 439 -8.72 2.43 14.17
N ALA A 440 -8.82 1.77 13.03
CA ALA A 440 -9.86 0.80 12.74
C ALA A 440 -9.27 -0.52 12.22
N THR A 441 -9.82 -1.63 12.70
CA THR A 441 -9.52 -2.97 12.22
C THR A 441 -10.76 -3.57 11.59
N THR A 442 -10.73 -3.83 10.28
CA THR A 442 -11.85 -4.44 9.55
C THR A 442 -11.43 -5.78 8.96
N ILE A 443 -12.11 -6.85 9.36
CA ILE A 443 -11.85 -8.21 8.88
C ILE A 443 -13.04 -8.68 8.05
N SER A 444 -12.84 -8.82 6.74
CA SER A 444 -13.83 -9.37 5.80
C SER A 444 -13.33 -10.63 5.09
N GLY A 445 -12.03 -10.91 5.15
CA GLY A 445 -11.41 -12.20 4.79
C GLY A 445 -10.88 -12.92 6.04
N THR A 446 -9.88 -13.77 5.89
CA THR A 446 -9.28 -14.53 7.00
C THR A 446 -7.97 -13.92 7.46
N LEU A 447 -7.86 -13.58 8.74
CA LEU A 447 -6.61 -13.25 9.43
C LEU A 447 -6.18 -14.41 10.32
N THR A 448 -5.12 -15.11 9.93
CA THR A 448 -4.52 -16.21 10.71
C THR A 448 -3.38 -15.70 11.57
N ILE A 449 -3.48 -15.89 12.89
CA ILE A 449 -2.45 -15.51 13.85
C ILE A 449 -1.71 -16.77 14.29
N SER A 450 -0.41 -16.81 14.05
CA SER A 450 0.40 -17.99 14.34
C SER A 450 0.65 -18.22 15.82
N ASN A 451 1.05 -19.45 16.15
CA ASN A 451 1.31 -19.84 17.54
C ASN A 451 2.40 -18.94 18.16
N GLY A 452 2.16 -18.47 19.39
CA GLY A 452 3.08 -17.60 20.13
C GLY A 452 3.11 -16.14 19.67
N THR A 453 2.31 -15.75 18.68
CA THR A 453 2.23 -14.36 18.19
C THR A 453 0.89 -13.73 18.54
N ARG A 454 0.85 -12.40 18.49
CA ARG A 454 -0.32 -11.63 18.94
C ARG A 454 -0.61 -10.48 17.98
N VAL A 455 -1.89 -10.28 17.65
CA VAL A 455 -2.36 -9.03 17.07
C VAL A 455 -3.05 -8.25 18.18
N ASN A 456 -2.48 -7.10 18.54
CA ASN A 456 -3.09 -6.21 19.52
C ASN A 456 -3.80 -5.07 18.81
N THR A 457 -4.98 -4.71 19.30
CA THR A 457 -5.71 -3.53 18.87
C THR A 457 -5.83 -2.59 20.06
N HIS A 458 -5.48 -1.32 19.87
CA HIS A 458 -5.69 -0.30 20.91
C HIS A 458 -7.04 0.35 20.70
N ASN A 459 -7.79 0.49 21.78
CA ASN A 459 -9.07 1.14 21.79
C ASN A 459 -9.11 2.16 22.94
N ALA A 460 -8.79 3.42 22.62
CA ALA A 460 -8.76 4.50 23.62
C ALA A 460 -9.77 5.62 23.35
N VAL A 461 -10.44 5.58 22.21
CA VAL A 461 -11.52 6.50 21.86
C VAL A 461 -12.62 5.71 21.17
N ALA A 462 -13.88 6.14 21.33
CA ALA A 462 -15.03 5.45 20.75
C ALA A 462 -14.99 5.32 19.21
N SER A 463 -14.11 6.07 18.54
CA SER A 463 -13.85 5.96 17.10
C SER A 463 -12.94 4.78 16.72
N ASN A 464 -12.32 4.09 17.68
CA ASN A 464 -11.54 2.90 17.38
C ASN A 464 -12.50 1.75 17.13
N ILE A 465 -12.59 1.28 15.88
CA ILE A 465 -13.61 0.30 15.47
C ILE A 465 -12.94 -1.00 15.09
N ILE A 466 -13.32 -2.08 15.75
CA ILE A 466 -13.02 -3.47 15.37
C ILE A 466 -14.29 -4.09 14.82
N THR A 467 -14.25 -4.43 13.54
CA THR A 467 -15.38 -5.03 12.82
C THR A 467 -14.94 -6.32 12.15
N ILE A 468 -15.60 -7.41 12.50
CA ILE A 468 -15.51 -8.69 11.79
C ILE A 468 -16.81 -8.83 11.00
N ASN A 469 -16.72 -8.65 9.69
CA ASN A 469 -17.86 -8.76 8.78
C ASN A 469 -18.28 -10.23 8.62
N SER A 470 -19.43 -10.46 7.98
CA SER A 470 -20.01 -11.81 7.85
C SER A 470 -19.15 -12.84 7.13
N SER A 471 -18.28 -12.41 6.21
CA SER A 471 -17.29 -13.27 5.56
C SER A 471 -15.93 -13.28 6.26
N GLY A 472 -15.78 -12.50 7.32
CA GLY A 472 -14.53 -12.32 8.06
C GLY A 472 -14.28 -13.45 9.06
N GLU A 473 -13.01 -13.81 9.20
CA GLU A 473 -12.57 -14.78 10.20
C GLU A 473 -11.25 -14.34 10.86
N ILE A 474 -11.17 -14.42 12.18
CA ILE A 474 -9.91 -14.36 12.93
C ILE A 474 -9.58 -15.76 13.40
N ALA A 475 -8.52 -16.35 12.85
CA ALA A 475 -8.14 -17.75 13.01
C ALA A 475 -6.73 -17.94 13.59
N GLY A 476 -6.37 -19.19 13.85
CA GLY A 476 -5.01 -19.60 14.15
C GLY A 476 -4.74 -19.89 15.62
N LEU A 477 -3.49 -20.23 15.92
CA LEU A 477 -3.08 -20.69 17.26
C LEU A 477 -2.57 -19.56 18.17
N GLY A 478 -2.50 -18.33 17.66
CA GLY A 478 -2.02 -17.16 18.39
C GLY A 478 -3.08 -16.49 19.26
N THR A 479 -2.91 -15.19 19.49
CA THR A 479 -3.84 -14.37 20.27
C THR A 479 -4.30 -13.14 19.51
N PHE A 480 -5.61 -12.91 19.48
CA PHE A 480 -6.16 -11.58 19.16
C PHE A 480 -6.50 -10.87 20.47
N ASN A 481 -5.95 -9.68 20.68
CA ASN A 481 -6.05 -8.97 21.94
C ASN A 481 -6.56 -7.54 21.75
N ILE A 482 -7.58 -7.17 22.52
CA ILE A 482 -8.11 -5.82 22.59
C ILE A 482 -7.55 -5.17 23.85
N TYR A 483 -6.84 -4.06 23.69
CA TYR A 483 -6.49 -3.16 24.77
C TYR A 483 -7.54 -2.05 24.85
N ASP A 484 -8.40 -2.12 25.88
CA ASP A 484 -9.44 -1.13 26.11
C ASP A 484 -9.02 -0.14 27.20
N PHE A 485 -8.92 1.14 26.81
CA PHE A 485 -8.51 2.24 27.68
C PHE A 485 -9.64 3.21 28.05
N ASN A 486 -10.81 3.09 27.41
CA ASN A 486 -11.90 4.07 27.56
C ASN A 486 -13.22 3.41 27.96
N GLY A 487 -13.32 2.10 27.84
CA GLY A 487 -14.34 1.32 28.52
C GLY A 487 -15.71 1.26 27.85
N GLY A 488 -15.85 1.87 26.67
CA GLY A 488 -17.15 2.13 26.05
C GLY A 488 -17.32 1.56 24.64
N PHE A 489 -16.43 0.68 24.20
CA PHE A 489 -16.41 0.18 22.82
C PHE A 489 -16.97 -1.23 22.69
N HIS A 490 -17.71 -1.49 21.60
CA HIS A 490 -18.19 -2.81 21.21
C HIS A 490 -17.41 -3.39 20.03
N LEU A 491 -16.90 -4.60 20.18
CA LEU A 491 -16.51 -5.42 19.03
C LEU A 491 -17.76 -5.68 18.18
N THR A 492 -17.73 -5.32 16.90
CA THR A 492 -18.80 -5.71 15.98
C THR A 492 -18.42 -7.05 15.33
N ASN A 493 -19.01 -8.15 15.80
CA ASN A 493 -18.75 -9.47 15.24
C ASN A 493 -19.97 -10.06 14.52
N ASN A 494 -19.90 -10.11 13.19
CA ASN A 494 -20.86 -10.81 12.33
C ASN A 494 -20.24 -12.05 11.66
N GLY A 495 -18.95 -12.29 11.86
CA GLY A 495 -18.18 -13.38 11.24
C GLY A 495 -17.79 -14.46 12.24
N VAL A 496 -16.59 -15.02 12.07
CA VAL A 496 -16.09 -16.14 12.88
C VAL A 496 -14.85 -15.72 13.68
N ILE A 497 -14.81 -16.09 14.96
CA ILE A 497 -13.62 -16.01 15.81
C ILE A 497 -13.21 -17.43 16.15
N SER A 498 -12.14 -17.93 15.54
CA SER A 498 -11.60 -19.29 15.71
C SER A 498 -10.14 -19.30 16.22
N VAL A 499 -9.60 -18.13 16.57
CA VAL A 499 -8.28 -17.99 17.20
C VAL A 499 -8.23 -18.70 18.56
N SER A 500 -7.08 -19.33 18.85
CA SER A 500 -6.84 -20.08 20.10
C SER A 500 -7.13 -19.25 21.36
N THR A 501 -6.75 -17.97 21.37
CA THR A 501 -7.06 -17.06 22.47
C THR A 501 -7.56 -15.73 21.94
N PHE A 502 -8.75 -15.34 22.39
CA PHE A 502 -9.23 -13.98 22.32
C PHE A 502 -9.07 -13.34 23.69
N LYS A 503 -8.54 -12.12 23.74
CA LYS A 503 -8.21 -11.46 25.01
C LYS A 503 -8.75 -10.05 25.07
N TYR A 504 -9.42 -9.71 26.17
CA TYR A 504 -9.71 -8.34 26.58
C TYR A 504 -8.74 -7.96 27.68
N THR A 505 -8.01 -6.88 27.48
CA THR A 505 -7.13 -6.28 28.49
C THR A 505 -7.59 -4.86 28.76
N PHE A 506 -8.17 -4.65 29.93
CA PHE A 506 -8.54 -3.33 30.42
C PHE A 506 -7.31 -2.64 31.00
N ALA A 507 -7.08 -1.39 30.61
CA ALA A 507 -5.90 -0.65 31.04
C ALA A 507 -6.29 0.80 31.30
N TRP A 508 -6.19 1.25 32.56
CA TRP A 508 -6.60 2.60 32.96
C TRP A 508 -8.08 2.92 32.68
N ALA A 509 -8.94 1.90 32.61
CA ALA A 509 -10.37 2.04 32.30
C ALA A 509 -11.19 1.65 33.53
N THR A 510 -11.94 2.60 34.12
CA THR A 510 -12.78 2.34 35.31
C THR A 510 -13.93 1.37 35.05
N SER A 511 -14.34 1.25 33.79
CA SER A 511 -15.27 0.24 33.31
C SER A 511 -14.85 -0.19 31.91
N GLY A 512 -15.30 -1.35 31.47
CA GLY A 512 -15.07 -1.84 30.12
C GLY A 512 -16.20 -2.70 29.61
N ILE A 513 -16.18 -3.02 28.33
CA ILE A 513 -17.22 -3.83 27.71
C ILE A 513 -16.65 -5.14 27.18
N ILE A 514 -17.32 -6.24 27.53
CA ILE A 514 -17.13 -7.53 26.88
C ILE A 514 -18.31 -7.73 25.93
N THR A 515 -18.01 -7.91 24.65
CA THR A 515 -19.07 -8.14 23.65
C THR A 515 -19.52 -9.60 23.70
N ALA A 516 -20.81 -9.81 23.92
CA ALA A 516 -21.47 -11.11 23.84
C ALA A 516 -21.49 -11.59 22.39
N THR A 517 -20.68 -12.62 22.11
CA THR A 517 -20.60 -13.31 20.82
C THR A 517 -19.97 -14.69 21.04
N THR A 518 -19.72 -15.42 19.96
CA THR A 518 -19.02 -16.70 20.02
C THR A 518 -17.51 -16.51 19.85
N TYR A 519 -16.75 -16.96 20.85
CA TYR A 519 -15.30 -17.08 20.83
C TYR A 519 -14.94 -18.57 20.70
N GLY A 520 -14.37 -18.95 19.56
CA GLY A 520 -14.08 -20.35 19.22
C GLY A 520 -12.93 -20.98 20.01
N GLY A 521 -12.09 -20.16 20.66
CA GLY A 521 -11.02 -20.59 21.56
C GLY A 521 -11.26 -20.15 23.00
N ASN A 522 -10.17 -19.88 23.72
CA ASN A 522 -10.22 -19.32 25.07
C ASN A 522 -10.60 -17.84 25.01
N LEU A 523 -11.38 -17.39 26.00
CA LEU A 523 -11.61 -15.97 26.24
C LEU A 523 -10.95 -15.58 27.57
N ILE A 524 -9.95 -14.69 27.50
CA ILE A 524 -9.27 -14.17 28.69
C ILE A 524 -9.69 -12.72 28.91
N ILE A 525 -10.18 -12.44 30.11
CA ILE A 525 -10.54 -11.11 30.57
C ILE A 525 -9.55 -10.71 31.65
N THR A 526 -8.83 -9.61 31.44
CA THR A 526 -7.75 -9.19 32.32
C THR A 526 -7.67 -7.67 32.46
N GLN A 527 -6.91 -7.21 33.45
CA GLN A 527 -6.52 -5.81 33.63
C GLN A 527 -4.99 -5.68 33.64
N GLN A 528 -4.45 -4.62 33.03
CA GLN A 528 -3.00 -4.39 32.88
C GLN A 528 -2.36 -3.68 34.07
N VAL A 529 -3.05 -2.72 34.70
CA VAL A 529 -2.47 -1.83 35.73
C VAL A 529 -3.37 -1.68 36.94
N SER A 530 -2.74 -1.29 38.04
CA SER A 530 -3.11 -1.57 39.43
C SER A 530 -3.88 -0.48 40.14
N ASP A 531 -4.28 0.62 39.52
CA ASP A 531 -4.66 1.79 40.33
C ASP A 531 -6.16 1.83 40.68
N TRP A 532 -7.01 1.06 39.98
CA TRP A 532 -8.48 1.06 40.16
C TRP A 532 -9.08 -0.35 40.20
N THR A 533 -10.29 -0.44 40.75
CA THR A 533 -11.16 -1.61 40.58
C THR A 533 -11.85 -1.50 39.23
N ASP A 534 -11.43 -2.30 38.26
CA ASP A 534 -11.97 -2.26 36.91
C ASP A 534 -13.21 -3.16 36.82
N THR A 535 -14.29 -2.64 36.23
CA THR A 535 -15.54 -3.39 36.01
C THR A 535 -15.81 -3.61 34.52
N ALA A 536 -15.67 -4.84 34.05
CA ALA A 536 -16.00 -5.24 32.70
C ALA A 536 -17.47 -5.72 32.62
N ILE A 537 -18.29 -5.03 31.85
CA ILE A 537 -19.73 -5.32 31.72
C ILE A 537 -19.95 -6.19 30.47
N VAL A 538 -20.63 -7.32 30.65
CA VAL A 538 -21.05 -8.17 29.52
C VAL A 538 -22.25 -7.53 28.83
N THR A 539 -22.14 -7.20 27.55
CA THR A 539 -23.20 -6.51 26.78
C THR A 539 -23.28 -7.05 25.36
N ARG A 540 -24.42 -6.83 24.70
CA ARG A 540 -24.57 -7.04 23.26
C ARG A 540 -24.14 -5.79 22.51
N ALA A 541 -23.63 -5.97 21.29
CA ALA A 541 -23.35 -4.85 20.40
C ALA A 541 -24.65 -4.10 20.05
N SER A 542 -24.54 -2.83 19.67
CA SER A 542 -25.71 -2.02 19.28
C SER A 542 -26.49 -2.70 18.15
N GLY A 543 -27.82 -2.85 18.34
CA GLY A 543 -28.71 -3.53 17.40
C GLY A 543 -28.81 -5.04 17.57
N ASP A 544 -27.94 -5.66 18.37
CA ASP A 544 -28.02 -7.08 18.72
C ASP A 544 -28.86 -7.29 19.99
N THR A 545 -29.84 -8.17 19.88
CA THR A 545 -30.78 -8.49 20.97
C THR A 545 -30.74 -9.96 21.38
N THR A 546 -29.97 -10.80 20.69
CA THR A 546 -30.08 -12.26 20.80
C THR A 546 -28.77 -12.95 21.16
N SER A 547 -27.61 -12.34 20.90
CA SER A 547 -26.35 -13.06 21.13
C SER A 547 -26.12 -13.38 22.61
N ASN A 548 -25.57 -14.56 22.84
CA ASN A 548 -25.08 -15.01 24.13
C ASN A 548 -23.55 -14.92 24.15
N LEU A 549 -22.96 -14.97 25.34
CA LEU A 549 -21.52 -15.10 25.47
C LEU A 549 -21.16 -16.58 25.39
N VAL A 550 -20.62 -17.01 24.25
CA VAL A 550 -20.26 -18.41 24.02
C VAL A 550 -18.74 -18.52 23.92
N VAL A 551 -18.12 -19.35 24.75
CA VAL A 551 -16.67 -19.59 24.78
C VAL A 551 -16.44 -21.08 24.60
N ASN A 552 -16.02 -21.50 23.40
CA ASN A 552 -15.81 -22.93 23.14
C ASN A 552 -14.59 -23.50 23.89
N GLY A 553 -13.68 -22.64 24.34
CA GLY A 553 -12.60 -22.96 25.26
C GLY A 553 -12.89 -22.53 26.69
N THR A 554 -11.85 -22.11 27.39
CA THR A 554 -11.95 -21.65 28.77
C THR A 554 -12.25 -20.15 28.82
N LEU A 555 -13.24 -19.78 29.62
CA LEU A 555 -13.48 -18.41 30.07
C LEU A 555 -12.64 -18.16 31.33
N THR A 556 -11.68 -17.24 31.24
CA THR A 556 -10.77 -16.92 32.35
C THR A 556 -10.91 -15.45 32.75
N ILE A 557 -11.16 -15.21 34.03
CA ILE A 557 -11.15 -13.89 34.66
C ILE A 557 -9.91 -13.82 35.55
N LEU A 558 -8.87 -13.13 35.05
CA LEU A 558 -7.52 -13.16 35.62
C LEU A 558 -6.87 -11.79 35.47
N PRO A 559 -6.72 -10.97 36.53
CA PRO A 559 -5.95 -9.74 36.44
C PRO A 559 -4.44 -10.02 36.28
N LEU A 560 -3.69 -9.14 35.60
CA LEU A 560 -2.22 -9.28 35.48
C LEU A 560 -1.45 -8.62 36.63
N ALA A 561 -2.01 -7.59 37.26
CA ALA A 561 -1.38 -6.87 38.37
C ALA A 561 -1.46 -7.66 39.70
N THR A 562 -0.39 -7.64 40.49
CA THR A 562 -0.16 -8.48 41.69
C THR A 562 -0.60 -7.83 43.01
N ASP A 563 -1.44 -6.79 42.96
CA ASP A 563 -1.86 -6.04 44.15
C ASP A 563 -3.39 -6.04 44.27
N ALA A 564 -3.87 -5.96 45.53
CA ALA A 564 -5.20 -5.76 46.14
C ALA A 564 -6.50 -5.56 45.30
N ASN A 565 -6.42 -5.25 44.01
CA ASN A 565 -7.52 -4.74 43.20
C ASN A 565 -8.18 -5.84 42.35
N LEU A 566 -9.48 -5.94 42.57
CA LEU A 566 -10.39 -6.91 42.00
C LEU A 566 -10.79 -6.53 40.58
N LEU A 567 -10.54 -7.42 39.60
CA LEU A 567 -11.17 -7.33 38.29
C LEU A 567 -12.59 -7.90 38.41
N THR A 568 -13.60 -7.08 38.22
CA THR A 568 -15.00 -7.53 38.25
C THR A 568 -15.55 -7.68 36.84
N VAL A 569 -16.08 -8.85 36.52
CA VAL A 569 -16.94 -9.06 35.35
C VAL A 569 -18.38 -9.02 35.83
N ASP A 570 -19.15 -8.07 35.32
CA ASP A 570 -20.53 -7.82 35.72
C ASP A 570 -21.52 -8.17 34.60
N ASN A 571 -22.40 -9.12 34.89
CA ASN A 571 -23.51 -9.52 34.03
C ASN A 571 -24.89 -9.29 34.70
N SER A 572 -24.92 -8.62 35.87
CA SER A 572 -26.14 -8.41 36.65
C SER A 572 -27.20 -7.54 35.95
N THR A 573 -26.74 -6.60 35.13
CA THR A 573 -27.59 -5.64 34.45
C THR A 573 -28.18 -6.20 33.16
N ASN A 574 -27.38 -6.91 32.37
CA ASN A 574 -27.78 -7.37 31.03
C ASN A 574 -28.27 -8.81 31.00
N ASN A 575 -27.93 -9.62 32.01
CA ASN A 575 -28.41 -10.98 32.17
C ASN A 575 -28.20 -11.82 30.90
N ILE A 576 -26.99 -11.76 30.34
CA ILE A 576 -26.63 -12.47 29.12
C ILE A 576 -26.30 -13.92 29.45
N ASP A 577 -26.93 -14.88 28.79
CA ASP A 577 -26.60 -16.29 28.97
C ASP A 577 -25.13 -16.54 28.57
N VAL A 578 -24.44 -17.35 29.38
CA VAL A 578 -23.03 -17.69 29.20
C VAL A 578 -22.90 -19.18 28.98
N VAL A 579 -22.22 -19.57 27.92
CA VAL A 579 -21.83 -20.96 27.66
C VAL A 579 -20.31 -21.02 27.60
N ALA A 580 -19.69 -21.91 28.38
CA ALA A 580 -18.24 -22.09 28.33
C ALA A 580 -17.82 -23.55 28.48
N GLN A 581 -16.65 -23.92 27.92
CA GLN A 581 -16.09 -25.24 28.23
C GLN A 581 -15.56 -25.29 29.67
N ASN A 582 -14.89 -24.24 30.14
CA ASN A 582 -14.50 -24.12 31.55
C ASN A 582 -14.66 -22.67 31.99
N LEU A 583 -14.84 -22.45 33.30
CA LEU A 583 -14.84 -21.13 33.92
C LEU A 583 -13.78 -21.07 35.03
N LEU A 584 -12.85 -20.12 34.91
CA LEU A 584 -11.78 -19.89 35.87
C LEU A 584 -11.84 -18.46 36.41
N VAL A 585 -11.84 -18.31 37.73
CA VAL A 585 -11.80 -17.02 38.43
C VAL A 585 -10.58 -16.96 39.35
N GLY A 586 -9.71 -15.96 39.11
CA GLY A 586 -8.44 -15.79 39.80
C GLY A 586 -7.26 -16.48 39.10
N ASP A 587 -6.12 -16.57 39.79
CA ASP A 587 -4.90 -17.20 39.28
C ASP A 587 -4.51 -18.44 40.10
N SER A 588 -4.26 -19.56 39.41
CA SER A 588 -3.72 -20.78 40.03
C SER A 588 -2.28 -20.64 40.54
N SER A 589 -1.53 -19.70 39.95
CA SER A 589 -0.10 -19.52 40.17
C SER A 589 0.24 -18.39 41.13
N ASP A 590 -0.73 -17.50 41.39
CA ASP A 590 -0.54 -16.30 42.17
C ASP A 590 -1.82 -15.91 42.94
N ASN A 591 -1.82 -16.18 44.25
CA ASN A 591 -2.96 -15.91 45.12
C ASN A 591 -3.14 -14.42 45.47
N THR A 592 -2.42 -13.50 44.80
CA THR A 592 -2.60 -12.05 44.93
C THR A 592 -3.41 -11.44 43.78
N ARG A 593 -3.76 -12.25 42.78
CA ARG A 593 -4.52 -11.85 41.59
C ARG A 593 -5.99 -12.21 41.72
N TYR A 594 -6.83 -11.18 41.85
CA TYR A 594 -8.24 -11.34 42.22
C TYR A 594 -9.21 -11.10 41.06
N GLY A 595 -10.01 -12.12 40.74
CA GLY A 595 -11.13 -12.02 39.82
C GLY A 595 -12.47 -12.12 40.55
N LYS A 596 -13.46 -11.38 40.07
CA LYS A 596 -14.87 -11.52 40.47
C LYS A 596 -15.77 -11.66 39.27
N LEU A 597 -16.77 -12.52 39.39
CA LEU A 597 -17.89 -12.62 38.45
C LEU A 597 -19.20 -12.33 39.18
N ILE A 598 -20.01 -11.42 38.65
CA ILE A 598 -21.37 -11.15 39.11
C ILE A 598 -22.35 -11.63 38.04
N CYS A 599 -23.26 -12.52 38.41
CA CYS A 599 -23.98 -13.35 37.44
C CYS A 599 -25.37 -12.84 37.06
N GLY A 600 -26.03 -12.06 37.91
CA GLY A 600 -27.40 -11.62 37.68
C GLY A 600 -28.42 -12.75 37.69
N SER A 601 -29.28 -12.77 36.66
CA SER A 601 -30.35 -13.75 36.46
C SER A 601 -30.16 -14.63 35.23
N ALA A 602 -28.97 -14.57 34.61
CA ALA A 602 -28.65 -15.33 33.40
C ALA A 602 -28.54 -16.84 33.63
N ASN A 603 -28.56 -17.59 32.54
CA ASN A 603 -28.17 -19.00 32.54
C ASN A 603 -26.66 -19.14 32.28
N TYR A 604 -25.99 -19.94 33.10
CA TYR A 604 -24.57 -20.28 32.99
C TYR A 604 -24.44 -21.77 32.70
N ASP A 605 -24.10 -22.11 31.47
CA ASP A 605 -23.90 -23.49 31.02
C ASP A 605 -22.39 -23.79 30.88
N ILE A 606 -21.85 -24.49 31.88
CA ILE A 606 -20.43 -24.84 31.95
C ILE A 606 -20.28 -26.33 31.66
N ASN A 607 -19.87 -26.64 30.43
CA ASN A 607 -19.71 -28.02 29.95
C ASN A 607 -18.57 -28.78 30.65
N GLY A 608 -17.68 -28.07 31.35
CA GLY A 608 -16.53 -28.63 32.05
C GLY A 608 -16.38 -28.02 33.44
N ASP A 609 -15.17 -27.62 33.80
CA ASP A 609 -14.84 -27.28 35.19
C ASP A 609 -15.17 -25.82 35.52
N THR A 610 -15.72 -25.61 36.72
CA THR A 610 -15.87 -24.30 37.36
C THR A 610 -14.89 -24.20 38.52
N ILE A 611 -13.95 -23.25 38.47
CA ILE A 611 -12.89 -23.11 39.47
C ILE A 611 -12.80 -21.66 39.96
N ILE A 612 -12.94 -21.51 41.28
CA ILE A 612 -12.57 -20.30 42.01
C ILE A 612 -11.23 -20.59 42.68
N TYR A 613 -10.17 -19.94 42.22
CA TYR A 613 -8.84 -20.09 42.82
C TYR A 613 -8.75 -19.39 44.17
N ASN A 614 -7.85 -19.85 45.03
CA ASN A 614 -7.65 -19.23 46.34
C ASN A 614 -6.99 -17.85 46.17
N GLY A 615 -7.74 -16.79 46.50
CA GLY A 615 -7.28 -15.40 46.53
C GLY A 615 -7.33 -14.80 47.95
N SER A 616 -7.29 -15.64 48.99
CA SER A 616 -7.40 -15.18 50.38
C SER A 616 -8.67 -14.36 50.68
N SER A 617 -9.84 -14.83 50.22
CA SER A 617 -11.15 -14.16 50.40
C SER A 617 -11.43 -13.01 49.43
N ASN A 618 -10.73 -12.94 48.30
CA ASN A 618 -10.92 -11.88 47.30
C ASN A 618 -11.40 -12.42 45.95
N ASN A 619 -11.17 -13.70 45.62
CA ASN A 619 -11.76 -14.30 44.44
C ASN A 619 -13.22 -14.65 44.72
N GLU A 620 -14.13 -14.22 43.85
CA GLU A 620 -15.56 -14.41 44.08
C GLU A 620 -16.33 -14.77 42.81
N ILE A 621 -17.21 -15.75 42.91
CA ILE A 621 -18.38 -15.84 42.03
C ILE A 621 -19.59 -15.46 42.86
N ASN A 622 -20.21 -14.33 42.52
CA ASN A 622 -21.52 -13.94 43.02
C ASN A 622 -22.59 -14.41 42.03
N ALA A 623 -23.37 -15.40 42.45
CA ALA A 623 -24.37 -16.06 41.62
C ALA A 623 -25.72 -15.33 41.57
N ASP A 624 -26.00 -14.36 42.45
CA ASP A 624 -27.27 -13.60 42.49
C ASP A 624 -28.54 -14.51 42.36
N THR A 625 -29.23 -14.47 41.22
CA THR A 625 -30.45 -15.24 40.92
C THR A 625 -30.26 -16.20 39.73
N SER A 626 -29.01 -16.42 39.32
CA SER A 626 -28.66 -17.16 38.10
C SER A 626 -28.97 -18.66 38.19
N ASN A 627 -29.14 -19.28 37.02
CA ASN A 627 -29.29 -20.72 36.88
C ASN A 627 -28.02 -21.30 36.26
N TRP A 628 -27.47 -22.35 36.84
CA TRP A 628 -26.25 -23.00 36.36
C TRP A 628 -26.52 -24.45 35.98
N THR A 629 -25.93 -24.86 34.84
CA THR A 629 -25.71 -26.26 34.47
C THR A 629 -24.20 -26.51 34.45
N VAL A 630 -23.74 -27.50 35.21
CA VAL A 630 -22.31 -27.81 35.35
C VAL A 630 -22.10 -29.30 35.12
N SER A 631 -21.44 -29.63 34.02
CA SER A 631 -21.15 -31.02 33.66
C SER A 631 -19.86 -31.53 34.30
N GLY A 632 -18.85 -30.66 34.47
CA GLY A 632 -17.55 -31.01 35.04
C GLY A 632 -17.47 -30.84 36.56
N ASN A 633 -16.27 -30.51 37.04
CA ASN A 633 -15.95 -30.38 38.46
C ASN A 633 -16.33 -28.99 38.99
N TRP A 634 -16.58 -28.93 40.29
CA TRP A 634 -16.81 -27.69 41.02
C TRP A 634 -15.72 -27.51 42.08
N THR A 635 -14.91 -26.47 41.94
CA THR A 635 -13.85 -26.16 42.90
C THR A 635 -14.08 -24.78 43.48
N ASN A 636 -14.40 -24.71 44.77
CA ASN A 636 -14.49 -23.47 45.52
C ASN A 636 -13.35 -23.39 46.55
N ASN A 637 -12.21 -22.83 46.15
CA ASN A 637 -11.10 -22.57 47.07
C ASN A 637 -11.12 -21.16 47.67
N ASP A 638 -12.17 -20.38 47.40
CA ASP A 638 -12.35 -19.03 47.91
C ASP A 638 -13.85 -18.74 48.16
N THR A 639 -14.43 -17.70 47.56
CA THR A 639 -15.77 -17.22 47.89
C THR A 639 -16.77 -17.55 46.78
N PHE A 640 -17.82 -18.27 47.13
CA PHE A 640 -19.02 -18.44 46.31
C PHE A 640 -20.22 -17.85 47.05
N THR A 641 -20.78 -16.78 46.50
CA THR A 641 -21.97 -16.12 47.05
C THR A 641 -23.19 -16.62 46.29
N ALA A 642 -23.97 -17.50 46.91
CA ALA A 642 -25.04 -18.22 46.21
C ALA A 642 -26.34 -17.42 46.02
N ASP A 643 -26.64 -16.51 46.93
CA ASP A 643 -27.90 -15.75 46.99
C ASP A 643 -29.13 -16.63 46.77
N SER A 644 -29.82 -16.50 45.64
CA SER A 644 -31.02 -17.28 45.29
C SER A 644 -30.81 -18.23 44.10
N SER A 645 -29.57 -18.41 43.67
CA SER A 645 -29.18 -19.21 42.50
C SER A 645 -29.60 -20.69 42.57
N VAL A 646 -29.59 -21.32 41.40
CA VAL A 646 -29.78 -22.77 41.22
C VAL A 646 -28.53 -23.35 40.58
N ILE A 647 -27.89 -24.31 41.24
CA ILE A 647 -26.79 -25.08 40.65
C ILE A 647 -27.30 -26.48 40.29
N THR A 648 -27.27 -26.82 39.00
CA THR A 648 -27.62 -28.14 38.48
C THR A 648 -26.37 -28.86 38.01
N PHE A 649 -26.02 -29.98 38.64
CA PHE A 649 -25.01 -30.87 38.11
C PHE A 649 -25.63 -31.79 37.06
N ASP A 650 -25.18 -31.65 35.82
CA ASP A 650 -25.70 -32.39 34.66
C ASP A 650 -24.59 -33.20 33.98
N GLY A 651 -24.88 -33.80 32.83
CA GLY A 651 -23.90 -34.64 32.12
C GLY A 651 -23.62 -35.99 32.80
N ALA A 652 -23.31 -37.01 32.01
CA ALA A 652 -22.95 -38.33 32.54
C ALA A 652 -21.56 -38.31 33.23
N GLY A 653 -21.26 -39.33 34.03
CA GLY A 653 -19.95 -39.49 34.67
C GLY A 653 -19.87 -38.89 36.08
N THR A 654 -18.68 -38.43 36.45
CA THR A 654 -18.37 -37.96 37.82
C THR A 654 -18.07 -36.47 37.84
N SER A 655 -18.68 -35.74 38.77
CA SER A 655 -18.27 -34.38 39.15
C SER A 655 -17.62 -34.44 40.54
N VAL A 656 -16.40 -33.92 40.64
CA VAL A 656 -15.69 -33.74 41.93
C VAL A 656 -16.00 -32.35 42.47
N ILE A 657 -16.42 -32.31 43.73
CA ILE A 657 -16.80 -31.09 44.44
C ILE A 657 -15.76 -30.85 45.54
N THR A 658 -14.98 -29.78 45.34
CA THR A 658 -13.80 -29.44 46.13
C THR A 658 -14.01 -28.14 46.88
N GLY A 659 -13.53 -28.10 48.13
CA GLY A 659 -13.72 -26.98 49.03
C GLY A 659 -15.10 -26.99 49.70
N ASN A 660 -15.35 -25.99 50.54
CA ASN A 660 -16.63 -25.82 51.21
C ASN A 660 -17.50 -24.90 50.36
N THR A 661 -18.71 -25.33 50.01
CA THR A 661 -19.64 -24.51 49.24
C THR A 661 -20.98 -24.42 49.94
N THR A 662 -21.55 -23.21 50.00
CA THR A 662 -22.95 -23.01 50.34
C THR A 662 -23.71 -22.78 49.04
N PHE A 663 -24.54 -23.74 48.66
CA PHE A 663 -25.49 -23.61 47.56
C PHE A 663 -26.81 -23.07 48.09
N ASN A 664 -27.52 -22.27 47.29
CA ASN A 664 -28.91 -21.96 47.58
C ASN A 664 -29.80 -23.15 47.18
N ASN A 665 -30.01 -23.37 45.88
CA ASN A 665 -30.65 -24.59 45.39
C ASN A 665 -29.60 -25.51 44.74
N LEU A 666 -29.64 -26.80 45.06
CA LEU A 666 -28.79 -27.82 44.46
C LEU A 666 -29.65 -28.89 43.78
N THR A 667 -29.41 -29.09 42.49
CA THR A 667 -30.16 -30.05 41.65
C THR A 667 -29.23 -31.04 40.96
N ASN A 668 -29.64 -32.30 40.88
CA ASN A 668 -29.13 -33.27 39.94
C ASN A 668 -30.26 -34.24 39.56
N ILE A 669 -30.59 -34.30 38.27
CA ILE A 669 -31.61 -35.19 37.71
C ILE A 669 -31.03 -36.14 36.64
N THR A 670 -29.70 -36.19 36.53
CA THR A 670 -29.00 -37.04 35.57
C THR A 670 -28.77 -38.41 36.20
N ALA A 671 -29.62 -39.38 35.85
CA ALA A 671 -29.51 -40.75 36.36
C ALA A 671 -28.11 -41.32 36.16
N GLY A 672 -27.59 -42.02 37.18
CA GLY A 672 -26.26 -42.61 37.18
C GLY A 672 -25.09 -41.65 37.41
N LYS A 673 -25.30 -40.32 37.40
CA LYS A 673 -24.21 -39.35 37.66
C LYS A 673 -23.66 -39.56 39.08
N GLN A 674 -22.34 -39.44 39.21
CA GLN A 674 -21.66 -39.47 40.51
C GLN A 674 -21.25 -38.06 40.93
N LEU A 675 -21.58 -37.69 42.16
CA LEU A 675 -21.08 -36.51 42.85
C LEU A 675 -20.10 -36.96 43.93
N THR A 676 -18.83 -36.64 43.75
CA THR A 676 -17.76 -37.00 44.68
C THR A 676 -17.34 -35.76 45.47
N PHE A 677 -17.59 -35.77 46.76
CA PHE A 677 -17.26 -34.67 47.66
C PHE A 677 -15.90 -34.90 48.32
N THR A 678 -15.10 -33.84 48.46
CA THR A 678 -13.83 -33.92 49.19
C THR A 678 -14.09 -34.34 50.64
N ALA A 679 -13.42 -35.39 51.10
CA ALA A 679 -13.56 -35.89 52.47
C ALA A 679 -13.32 -34.78 53.51
N GLY A 680 -14.20 -34.69 54.51
CA GLY A 680 -14.17 -33.64 55.53
C GLY A 680 -14.68 -32.26 55.09
N SER A 681 -15.04 -32.08 53.80
CA SER A 681 -15.67 -30.83 53.34
C SER A 681 -17.10 -30.69 53.85
N ASN A 682 -17.54 -29.44 53.97
CA ASN A 682 -18.90 -29.05 54.31
C ASN A 682 -19.59 -28.46 53.08
N GLN A 683 -20.65 -29.12 52.64
CA GLN A 683 -21.57 -28.57 51.64
C GLN A 683 -22.86 -28.16 52.33
N THR A 684 -23.29 -26.92 52.16
CA THR A 684 -24.54 -26.41 52.75
C THR A 684 -25.55 -26.16 51.64
N ILE A 685 -26.78 -26.62 51.80
CA ILE A 685 -27.89 -26.32 50.90
C ILE A 685 -28.89 -25.48 51.69
N GLY A 686 -28.92 -24.18 51.41
CA GLY A 686 -29.78 -23.23 52.13
C GLY A 686 -31.25 -23.30 51.72
N GLY A 687 -31.50 -23.61 50.45
CA GLY A 687 -32.82 -23.71 49.81
C GLY A 687 -33.19 -25.15 49.47
N THR A 688 -33.54 -25.40 48.21
CA THR A 688 -34.09 -26.68 47.74
C THR A 688 -32.99 -27.68 47.39
N LEU A 689 -33.14 -28.93 47.86
CA LEU A 689 -32.32 -30.06 47.43
C LEU A 689 -33.14 -30.99 46.53
N THR A 690 -32.73 -31.15 45.27
CA THR A 690 -33.38 -32.06 44.31
C THR A 690 -32.38 -33.05 43.74
N LEU A 691 -32.47 -34.32 44.14
CA LEU A 691 -31.66 -35.41 43.62
C LEU A 691 -32.60 -36.52 43.14
N THR A 692 -32.74 -36.69 41.82
CA THR A 692 -33.68 -37.65 41.25
C THR A 692 -32.99 -38.53 40.22
N GLY A 693 -32.57 -39.73 40.65
CA GLY A 693 -32.09 -40.76 39.74
C GLY A 693 -33.22 -41.58 39.14
N THR A 694 -32.89 -42.76 38.60
CA THR A 694 -33.87 -43.77 38.18
C THR A 694 -33.49 -45.14 38.73
N SER A 695 -34.46 -46.06 38.81
CA SER A 695 -34.19 -47.42 39.31
C SER A 695 -33.08 -48.10 38.50
N GLY A 696 -32.04 -48.58 39.20
CA GLY A 696 -30.87 -49.22 38.59
C GLY A 696 -29.86 -48.25 37.98
N ASN A 697 -30.11 -46.95 38.03
CA ASN A 697 -29.17 -45.89 37.67
C ASN A 697 -29.30 -44.76 38.71
N GLU A 698 -29.05 -45.11 39.97
CA GLU A 698 -29.08 -44.19 41.08
C GLU A 698 -28.03 -43.08 40.92
N ILE A 699 -28.32 -41.88 41.40
CA ILE A 699 -27.29 -40.84 41.53
C ILE A 699 -26.37 -41.23 42.68
N ASN A 700 -25.06 -41.33 42.42
CA ASN A 700 -24.09 -41.78 43.40
C ASN A 700 -23.50 -40.59 44.16
N LEU A 701 -23.73 -40.49 45.46
CA LEU A 701 -23.03 -39.56 46.34
C LEU A 701 -21.89 -40.28 47.05
N ARG A 702 -20.65 -39.81 46.87
CA ARG A 702 -19.43 -40.45 47.38
C ARG A 702 -18.53 -39.44 48.08
N SER A 703 -17.73 -39.95 49.01
CA SER A 703 -16.57 -39.22 49.52
C SER A 703 -15.32 -39.52 48.68
N SER A 704 -14.39 -38.57 48.60
CA SER A 704 -13.11 -38.73 47.90
C SER A 704 -12.15 -39.72 48.57
N SER A 705 -12.41 -40.09 49.83
CA SER A 705 -11.66 -41.11 50.58
C SER A 705 -12.57 -41.80 51.61
N ALA A 706 -12.06 -42.79 52.34
CA ALA A 706 -12.80 -43.54 53.37
C ALA A 706 -13.04 -42.74 54.67
N SER A 707 -13.53 -41.51 54.53
CA SER A 707 -13.86 -40.54 55.59
C SER A 707 -15.08 -39.75 55.16
N THR A 708 -15.93 -39.33 56.10
CA THR A 708 -17.20 -38.70 55.75
C THR A 708 -17.03 -37.29 55.17
N TYR A 709 -17.87 -36.91 54.21
CA TYR A 709 -18.17 -35.51 53.91
C TYR A 709 -19.47 -35.10 54.61
N ASN A 710 -19.70 -33.79 54.76
CA ASN A 710 -20.88 -33.26 55.44
C ASN A 710 -21.82 -32.56 54.45
N LEU A 711 -23.10 -32.89 54.53
CA LEU A 711 -24.19 -32.25 53.80
C LEU A 711 -25.13 -31.57 54.81
N THR A 712 -24.97 -30.27 54.99
CA THR A 712 -25.78 -29.47 55.91
C THR A 712 -27.07 -29.01 55.23
N PHE A 713 -28.22 -29.35 55.83
CA PHE A 713 -29.54 -29.01 55.30
C PHE A 713 -30.45 -28.38 56.37
N PRO A 714 -30.55 -27.02 56.45
CA PRO A 714 -31.16 -26.33 57.59
C PRO A 714 -32.69 -26.35 57.70
N ASN A 715 -33.46 -26.55 56.62
CA ASN A 715 -34.91 -26.89 56.60
C ASN A 715 -35.62 -26.68 55.23
N GLY A 716 -34.90 -26.71 54.09
CA GLY A 716 -35.53 -26.46 52.79
C GLY A 716 -36.44 -27.60 52.30
N PRO A 717 -37.16 -27.41 51.17
CA PRO A 717 -37.80 -28.50 50.46
C PRO A 717 -36.76 -29.51 49.94
N GLN A 718 -37.04 -30.80 50.04
CA GLN A 718 -36.17 -31.86 49.53
C GLN A 718 -36.97 -32.85 48.67
N THR A 719 -36.42 -33.17 47.50
CA THR A 719 -36.86 -34.29 46.67
C THR A 719 -35.65 -35.17 46.41
N VAL A 720 -35.48 -36.20 47.23
CA VAL A 720 -34.36 -37.14 47.12
C VAL A 720 -34.91 -38.53 46.84
N ASN A 721 -34.60 -39.05 45.65
CA ASN A 721 -35.16 -40.29 45.13
C ASN A 721 -34.16 -41.02 44.21
N TYR A 722 -34.06 -42.35 44.34
CA TYR A 722 -33.09 -43.17 43.60
C TYR A 722 -31.65 -42.60 43.69
N VAL A 723 -31.15 -42.44 44.92
CA VAL A 723 -29.76 -42.06 45.19
C VAL A 723 -29.03 -43.21 45.89
N ASP A 724 -27.73 -43.31 45.71
CA ASP A 724 -26.85 -44.19 46.49
C ASP A 724 -25.86 -43.31 47.26
N VAL A 725 -25.93 -43.35 48.59
CA VAL A 725 -25.15 -42.48 49.46
C VAL A 725 -24.12 -43.29 50.23
N GLN A 726 -22.86 -42.85 50.25
CA GLN A 726 -21.80 -43.50 51.03
C GLN A 726 -20.85 -42.48 51.66
N TYR A 727 -20.44 -42.73 52.92
CA TYR A 727 -19.54 -41.85 53.70
C TYR A 727 -20.08 -40.40 53.79
N SER A 728 -21.35 -40.22 54.16
CA SER A 728 -21.99 -38.92 54.27
C SER A 728 -22.64 -38.66 55.63
N ASN A 729 -22.42 -37.47 56.18
CA ASN A 729 -23.20 -36.97 57.32
C ASN A 729 -24.24 -35.94 56.85
N ALA A 730 -25.53 -36.23 57.01
CA ALA A 730 -26.57 -35.21 56.92
C ALA A 730 -26.61 -34.41 58.24
N LEU A 731 -26.41 -33.10 58.17
CA LEU A 731 -26.34 -32.20 59.33
C LEU A 731 -27.54 -31.24 59.39
N THR A 732 -27.83 -30.77 60.60
CA THR A 732 -28.95 -29.87 60.97
C THR A 732 -30.34 -30.51 60.92
N ASN A 733 -30.72 -31.15 59.80
CA ASN A 733 -31.95 -31.94 59.70
C ASN A 733 -31.74 -33.26 58.96
N THR A 734 -32.78 -34.08 59.01
CA THR A 734 -32.87 -35.35 58.32
C THR A 734 -33.07 -35.18 56.81
N ILE A 735 -32.40 -36.00 56.02
CA ILE A 735 -32.63 -36.12 54.57
C ILE A 735 -33.27 -37.48 54.30
N THR A 736 -34.44 -37.48 53.66
CA THR A 736 -35.21 -38.68 53.35
C THR A 736 -34.98 -39.08 51.89
N ALA A 737 -34.19 -40.13 51.69
CA ALA A 737 -33.82 -40.66 50.39
C ALA A 737 -34.74 -41.83 50.01
N ASN A 738 -35.80 -41.56 49.26
CA ASN A 738 -36.80 -42.57 48.87
C ASN A 738 -36.24 -43.50 47.79
N ASN A 739 -36.63 -44.78 47.80
CA ASN A 739 -36.20 -45.77 46.77
C ASN A 739 -34.68 -45.76 46.54
N SER A 740 -33.91 -45.54 47.60
CA SER A 740 -32.48 -45.22 47.55
C SER A 740 -31.65 -46.30 48.26
N ILE A 741 -30.34 -46.27 48.04
CA ILE A 741 -29.38 -47.24 48.57
C ILE A 741 -28.55 -46.58 49.67
N ASP A 742 -28.49 -47.23 50.83
CA ASP A 742 -27.49 -46.94 51.86
C ASP A 742 -26.20 -47.69 51.52
N GLY A 743 -25.25 -47.00 50.89
CA GLY A 743 -23.92 -47.52 50.57
C GLY A 743 -23.01 -47.69 51.79
N GLY A 744 -23.47 -47.28 52.98
CA GLY A 744 -22.80 -47.47 54.27
C GLY A 744 -21.96 -46.28 54.73
N ASN A 745 -21.65 -46.29 56.04
CA ASN A 745 -20.90 -45.24 56.74
C ASN A 745 -21.57 -43.85 56.68
N ASN A 746 -22.90 -43.82 56.64
CA ASN A 746 -23.71 -42.62 56.75
C ASN A 746 -24.19 -42.40 58.19
N ASN A 747 -24.46 -41.15 58.59
CA ASN A 747 -25.05 -40.89 59.90
C ASN A 747 -26.57 -41.18 59.91
N ALA A 748 -27.15 -41.27 61.12
CA ALA A 748 -28.56 -41.59 61.31
C ALA A 748 -29.56 -40.54 60.77
N ASN A 749 -29.08 -39.40 60.28
CA ASN A 749 -29.91 -38.36 59.68
C ASN A 749 -30.19 -38.62 58.19
N TRP A 750 -29.55 -39.62 57.58
CA TRP A 750 -30.00 -40.17 56.31
C TRP A 750 -31.06 -41.25 56.56
N LEU A 751 -32.28 -41.05 56.06
CA LEU A 751 -33.35 -42.05 56.11
C LEU A 751 -33.56 -42.69 54.74
N PHE A 752 -33.66 -44.00 54.71
CA PHE A 752 -33.87 -44.80 53.50
C PHE A 752 -35.17 -45.63 53.65
N PRO A 753 -36.36 -45.02 53.44
CA PRO A 753 -37.65 -45.67 53.59
C PRO A 753 -38.01 -46.63 52.45
#